data_AF-A0A9D1GG13-F1
#
_entry.id   AF-A0A9D1GG13-F1
#
_cell.length_a   1.000
_cell.length_b   1.000
_cell.length_c   1.000
_cell.angle_alpha   90.00
_cell.angle_beta   90.00
_cell.angle_gamma   90.00
#
_symmetry.space_group_name_H-M   'P 1'
#
loop_
_entity.id
_entity.type
_entity.pdbx_description
1 polymer ?
#
loop_
_entity_poly.entity_id
_entity_poly.type
_entity_poly.pdbx_seq_one_letter_code
_entity_poly.pdbx_strand_id
1 'polypeptide(L)'
;MQEQKRLQITGISALLPPSVSPDGECSHVVNLRCRDDVWRPVGTPSCCYTPADPSHRLIFVHVNESYKHFFTYDDSFLYYEAQETDGEIVPLERPESFELTGVKRMEAVGNALIAFAEDSMHYLFYIDGSYRLLGTRPEFPEISFSLGEKTIREELWSDYALVSPTSDDASFTLSDNDKVRFSSLVYGTYSRAKSALLDDGYLSFPFMVRYALRLYDDSYIYPSPPVLLCGSDALSFNNNLAAMCRVKDGNVEKFLHNPFSLSGEKVYYTIKKADLSEWSDVVKGIDIFFSKELPLVKEGAIEDNYRIVEEDDVNGNPARVLRFSLPVLPDDEQREQIISETLFYKVASLDIEDIKGDSQTPEPLAYTCSLSNLIHQRTLLLDNFSLHTLRAKESYVYNGRLHLGDVTTRFFDGYPLSLFSVAQETYHGVAMPAYTKRGFVRVSLKGTMGQSQMILPFETDTYKLSAYLSYPDSRAVSIEIIGMTTSGSPNYYDRFPLKAAPNENMAYYLNPGFNPITLHPIQSSMGGTLFPEVKNPEEYVPGKLRVSAVYNPFSFPQINTYTISSGSVLGMAAATAALSQGQYGEFPLYVFTTDGIWALRQGSGDILYASQSPVNREVALSPRHIVSVDDAVLYLSEQGLMALQGSDVVLLSRPFDGLPDTLPGDTVSVLDTGLSITSIAVDATPFGNFVKNAVIGYNYIEKELLFLSPGYPYMWVFDLASAQWTRRMTTYKAFHSLYPSLLAIDEDSRVYDLCDEQESGDVEIALVTRAVKLLPDVLKRITCWALRCSDDDAALSLSVWGANRAQEGYGCIYRAEANGALPGRLLLRTFAPPYKYHRLSVSGRVSSRFHLDAVDVVYEPVLSCKLI
;
A
#
# COMPACT_ATOMS: atom_id res chain seq x y z
N MET A 1 51.49 50.12 13.63
CA MET A 1 51.53 49.18 14.78
C MET A 1 51.05 47.85 14.23
N GLN A 2 51.83 46.78 14.36
CA GLN A 2 51.42 45.47 13.87
C GLN A 2 50.34 44.88 14.78
N GLU A 3 49.25 44.47 14.17
CA GLU A 3 48.15 43.77 14.81
C GLU A 3 48.18 42.28 14.40
N GLN A 4 47.63 41.42 15.26
CA GLN A 4 47.47 40.00 14.97
C GLN A 4 46.02 39.61 15.19
N LYS A 5 45.44 38.90 14.23
CA LYS A 5 44.08 38.35 14.32
C LYS A 5 44.11 36.86 13.99
N ARG A 6 43.42 36.05 14.80
CA ARG A 6 43.17 34.65 14.47
C ARG A 6 41.91 34.55 13.63
N LEU A 7 42.01 33.79 12.54
CA LEU A 7 40.89 33.40 11.69
C LEU A 7 40.51 31.97 12.05
N GLN A 8 39.26 31.78 12.47
CA GLN A 8 38.67 30.46 12.60
C GLN A 8 38.13 30.06 11.23
N ILE A 9 38.63 28.96 10.67
CA ILE A 9 38.22 28.53 9.35
C ILE A 9 36.87 27.84 9.45
N THR A 10 35.91 28.28 8.65
CA THR A 10 34.55 27.73 8.58
C THR A 10 34.25 27.25 7.16
N GLY A 11 33.18 26.49 7.01
CA GLY A 11 32.80 25.83 5.77
C GLY A 11 32.34 26.79 4.68
N ILE A 12 31.76 26.20 3.65
CA ILE A 12 31.31 26.92 2.46
C ILE A 12 30.08 27.78 2.80
N SER A 13 30.19 29.07 2.51
CA SER A 13 29.08 30.05 2.57
C SER A 13 29.02 30.83 1.26
N ALA A 14 27.80 31.14 0.80
CA ALA A 14 27.55 31.97 -0.39
C ALA A 14 26.74 33.24 -0.07
N LEU A 15 26.76 33.69 1.19
CA LEU A 15 26.07 34.93 1.58
C LEU A 15 26.64 36.13 0.82
N LEU A 16 25.76 36.87 0.16
CA LEU A 16 26.09 38.08 -0.58
C LEU A 16 25.75 39.34 0.23
N PRO A 17 26.53 40.44 0.10
CA PRO A 17 27.79 40.55 -0.66
C PRO A 17 29.01 39.96 0.08
N PRO A 18 30.08 39.51 -0.60
CA PRO A 18 31.29 38.98 0.04
C PRO A 18 31.92 39.90 1.08
N SER A 19 31.73 41.22 0.97
CA SER A 19 32.23 42.21 1.93
C SER A 19 31.66 42.07 3.35
N VAL A 20 30.48 41.46 3.51
CA VAL A 20 29.90 41.23 4.83
C VAL A 20 30.29 39.89 5.44
N SER A 21 30.94 39.00 4.68
CA SER A 21 31.38 37.69 5.19
C SER A 21 32.29 37.83 6.42
N PRO A 22 32.05 37.07 7.49
CA PRO A 22 33.01 36.85 8.57
C PRO A 22 34.39 36.43 8.05
N ASP A 23 35.46 36.91 8.70
CA ASP A 23 36.80 36.47 8.33
C ASP A 23 36.99 34.99 8.70
N GLY A 24 37.40 34.17 7.72
CA GLY A 24 37.61 32.74 7.90
C GLY A 24 36.51 31.86 7.27
N GLU A 25 35.40 32.45 6.80
CA GLU A 25 34.45 31.72 5.93
C GLU A 25 35.12 31.28 4.63
N CYS A 26 34.76 30.11 4.13
CA CYS A 26 35.27 29.56 2.89
C CYS A 26 34.26 29.70 1.74
N SER A 27 34.80 29.87 0.53
CA SER A 27 34.03 29.73 -0.70
C SER A 27 34.13 28.30 -1.24
N HIS A 28 35.24 27.60 -0.94
CA HIS A 28 35.47 26.21 -1.32
C HIS A 28 36.14 25.46 -0.17
N VAL A 29 35.65 24.26 0.10
CA VAL A 29 36.25 23.26 1.00
C VAL A 29 35.96 21.90 0.38
N VAL A 30 37.00 21.16 -0.02
CA VAL A 30 36.89 19.88 -0.73
C VAL A 30 37.65 18.80 0.02
N ASN A 31 36.99 17.66 0.24
CA ASN A 31 37.53 16.46 0.89
C ASN A 31 38.07 16.71 2.33
N LEU A 32 37.52 17.71 3.02
CA LEU A 32 37.79 17.99 4.42
C LEU A 32 36.48 17.97 5.21
N ARG A 33 36.53 17.50 6.45
CA ARG A 33 35.45 17.60 7.45
C ARG A 33 35.92 18.36 8.69
N CYS A 34 34.99 19.05 9.34
CA CYS A 34 35.26 19.79 10.58
C CYS A 34 34.79 18.99 11.79
N ARG A 35 35.69 18.78 12.76
CA ARG A 35 35.40 18.13 14.04
C ARG A 35 36.06 18.94 15.15
N ASP A 36 35.28 19.39 16.13
CA ASP A 36 35.78 20.21 17.25
C ASP A 36 36.62 21.42 16.78
N ASP A 37 36.12 22.14 15.77
CA ASP A 37 36.79 23.29 15.12
C ASP A 37 38.11 22.97 14.39
N VAL A 38 38.41 21.69 14.15
CA VAL A 38 39.60 21.22 13.43
C VAL A 38 39.21 20.57 12.09
N TRP A 39 39.84 21.01 11.01
CA TRP A 39 39.64 20.45 9.68
C TRP A 39 40.57 19.26 9.43
N ARG A 40 39.99 18.12 9.08
CA ARG A 40 40.72 16.86 8.77
C ARG A 40 40.28 16.30 7.42
N PRO A 41 41.12 15.52 6.71
CA PRO A 41 40.71 14.85 5.49
C PRO A 41 39.57 13.85 5.76
N VAL A 42 38.68 13.71 4.78
CA VAL A 42 37.69 12.62 4.79
C VAL A 42 38.36 11.30 4.44
N GLY A 43 37.85 10.18 4.96
CA GLY A 43 38.38 8.87 4.61
C GLY A 43 37.93 8.40 3.21
N THR A 44 38.37 7.21 2.82
CA THR A 44 37.92 6.55 1.59
C THR A 44 36.88 5.48 1.92
N PRO A 45 35.66 5.51 1.35
CA PRO A 45 34.66 4.48 1.58
C PRO A 45 35.12 3.10 1.09
N SER A 46 34.83 2.05 1.84
CA SER A 46 35.13 0.68 1.42
C SER A 46 34.17 0.21 0.33
N CYS A 47 34.68 -0.48 -0.70
CA CYS A 47 33.84 -1.17 -1.68
C CYS A 47 33.43 -2.52 -1.06
N CYS A 48 32.15 -2.67 -0.75
CA CYS A 48 31.62 -3.85 -0.06
C CYS A 48 31.01 -4.88 -1.01
N TYR A 49 30.62 -4.48 -2.23
CA TYR A 49 30.05 -5.40 -3.21
C TYR A 49 30.28 -4.92 -4.65
N THR A 50 30.50 -5.85 -5.57
CA THR A 50 30.58 -5.58 -7.01
C THR A 50 29.74 -6.63 -7.74
N PRO A 51 28.63 -6.22 -8.37
CA PRO A 51 27.83 -7.11 -9.22
C PRO A 51 28.68 -7.76 -10.31
N ALA A 52 28.34 -8.99 -10.69
CA ALA A 52 29.05 -9.69 -11.76
C ALA A 52 28.80 -9.05 -13.14
N ASP A 53 27.60 -8.49 -13.34
CA ASP A 53 27.22 -7.73 -14.53
C ASP A 53 27.07 -6.24 -14.16
N PRO A 54 27.80 -5.32 -14.81
CA PRO A 54 27.69 -3.88 -14.53
C PRO A 54 26.30 -3.28 -14.80
N SER A 55 25.44 -3.94 -15.58
CA SER A 55 24.05 -3.50 -15.80
C SER A 55 23.14 -3.75 -14.59
N HIS A 56 23.54 -4.64 -13.68
CA HIS A 56 22.80 -4.98 -12.47
C HIS A 56 23.04 -3.91 -11.39
N ARG A 57 22.17 -2.91 -11.33
CA ARG A 57 22.26 -1.83 -10.33
C ARG A 57 21.47 -2.19 -9.07
N LEU A 58 22.11 -2.06 -7.89
CA LEU A 58 21.43 -2.24 -6.60
C LEU A 58 20.21 -1.30 -6.50
N ILE A 59 19.03 -1.89 -6.27
CA ILE A 59 17.78 -1.15 -6.13
C ILE A 59 17.18 -1.30 -4.72
N PHE A 60 17.41 -2.44 -4.06
CA PHE A 60 16.82 -2.71 -2.76
C PHE A 60 17.64 -3.73 -1.94
N VAL A 61 17.59 -3.61 -0.62
CA VAL A 61 18.11 -4.62 0.31
C VAL A 61 16.96 -5.06 1.21
N HIS A 62 16.57 -6.32 1.10
CA HIS A 62 15.52 -6.90 1.93
C HIS A 62 16.12 -7.39 3.25
N VAL A 63 15.85 -6.64 4.31
CA VAL A 63 16.38 -6.88 5.66
C VAL A 63 15.29 -7.48 6.56
N ASN A 64 15.65 -8.54 7.27
CA ASN A 64 14.89 -9.08 8.40
C ASN A 64 15.87 -9.47 9.52
N GLU A 65 15.39 -9.94 10.67
CA GLU A 65 16.24 -10.36 11.80
C GLU A 65 17.21 -11.50 11.42
N SER A 66 16.82 -12.33 10.45
CA SER A 66 17.57 -13.53 10.05
C SER A 66 18.48 -13.34 8.83
N TYR A 67 18.27 -12.30 8.02
CA TYR A 67 18.93 -12.17 6.73
C TYR A 67 18.98 -10.74 6.19
N LYS A 68 19.91 -10.52 5.25
CA LYS A 68 19.96 -9.34 4.38
C LYS A 68 20.20 -9.81 2.94
N HIS A 69 19.20 -9.63 2.10
CA HIS A 69 19.21 -10.07 0.71
C HIS A 69 19.31 -8.86 -0.22
N PHE A 70 20.29 -8.88 -1.13
CA PHE A 70 20.59 -7.76 -2.03
C PHE A 70 19.94 -7.99 -3.39
N PHE A 71 19.15 -6.99 -3.81
CA PHE A 71 18.44 -7.01 -5.07
C PHE A 71 19.00 -5.97 -6.05
N THR A 72 19.35 -6.44 -7.24
CA THR A 72 19.79 -5.61 -8.36
C THR A 72 18.78 -5.64 -9.50
N TYR A 73 18.86 -4.67 -10.41
CA TYR A 73 17.86 -4.44 -11.44
C TYR A 73 18.50 -3.94 -12.73
N ASP A 74 18.10 -4.44 -13.90
CA ASP A 74 18.65 -4.03 -15.21
C ASP A 74 17.62 -3.30 -16.11
N ASP A 75 16.54 -2.78 -15.50
CA ASP A 75 15.36 -2.20 -16.17
C ASP A 75 14.37 -3.21 -16.81
N SER A 76 14.70 -4.50 -16.82
CA SER A 76 13.83 -5.58 -17.35
C SER A 76 13.60 -6.71 -16.37
N PHE A 77 14.63 -7.06 -15.59
CA PHE A 77 14.67 -8.15 -14.65
C PHE A 77 15.17 -7.66 -13.29
N LEU A 78 14.50 -8.13 -12.25
CA LEU A 78 14.93 -8.01 -10.86
C LEU A 78 15.71 -9.27 -10.47
N TYR A 79 16.86 -9.10 -9.85
CA TYR A 79 17.77 -10.20 -9.48
C TYR A 79 17.95 -10.26 -7.98
N TYR A 80 17.79 -11.44 -7.39
CA TYR A 80 18.33 -11.77 -6.08
C TYR A 80 19.66 -12.48 -6.29
N GLU A 81 20.77 -11.78 -6.07
CA GLU A 81 22.10 -12.27 -6.49
C GLU A 81 23.20 -12.18 -5.42
N ALA A 82 22.93 -11.57 -4.26
CA ALA A 82 23.86 -11.55 -3.13
C ALA A 82 23.14 -11.52 -1.78
N GLN A 83 23.83 -11.96 -0.74
CA GLN A 83 23.35 -11.96 0.64
C GLN A 83 24.48 -11.60 1.61
N GLU A 84 24.15 -11.10 2.80
CA GLU A 84 25.13 -10.94 3.86
C GLU A 84 25.39 -12.28 4.58
N THR A 85 26.65 -12.63 4.78
CA THR A 85 27.08 -13.80 5.57
C THR A 85 28.32 -13.42 6.36
N ASP A 86 28.28 -13.61 7.68
CA ASP A 86 29.36 -13.22 8.60
C ASP A 86 29.83 -11.75 8.48
N GLY A 87 28.91 -10.85 8.12
CA GLY A 87 29.17 -9.41 7.96
C GLY A 87 29.69 -8.99 6.58
N GLU A 88 29.90 -9.94 5.67
CA GLU A 88 30.36 -9.68 4.30
C GLU A 88 29.25 -9.94 3.28
N ILE A 89 29.22 -9.16 2.20
CA ILE A 89 28.26 -9.35 1.11
C ILE A 89 28.82 -10.39 0.14
N VAL A 90 28.17 -11.55 0.08
CA VAL A 90 28.61 -12.69 -0.74
C VAL A 90 27.64 -12.92 -1.89
N PRO A 91 28.11 -13.02 -3.15
CA PRO A 91 27.27 -13.42 -4.28
C PRO A 91 26.70 -14.84 -4.10
N LEU A 92 25.47 -15.05 -4.55
CA LEU A 92 24.85 -16.37 -4.55
C LEU A 92 25.46 -17.27 -5.63
N GLU A 93 25.59 -18.57 -5.33
CA GLU A 93 26.01 -19.56 -6.34
C GLU A 93 24.99 -19.68 -7.49
N ARG A 94 23.71 -19.45 -7.19
CA ARG A 94 22.60 -19.50 -8.14
C ARG A 94 21.69 -18.29 -7.92
N PRO A 95 21.96 -17.16 -8.59
CA PRO A 95 21.07 -16.01 -8.57
C PRO A 95 19.68 -16.35 -9.10
N GLU A 96 18.66 -15.75 -8.51
CA GLU A 96 17.27 -15.83 -8.97
C GLU A 96 16.93 -14.56 -9.76
N SER A 97 16.16 -14.69 -10.85
CA SER A 97 15.73 -13.55 -11.66
C SER A 97 14.22 -13.54 -11.90
N PHE A 98 13.64 -12.35 -11.95
CA PHE A 98 12.21 -12.12 -12.08
C PHE A 98 11.94 -11.07 -13.15
N GLU A 99 11.17 -11.42 -14.18
CA GLU A 99 10.80 -10.49 -15.25
C GLU A 99 9.84 -9.42 -14.73
N LEU A 100 10.32 -8.19 -14.57
CA LEU A 100 9.59 -7.08 -13.97
C LEU A 100 10.08 -5.77 -14.59
N THR A 101 9.26 -5.13 -15.43
CA THR A 101 9.65 -3.88 -16.10
C THR A 101 9.15 -2.64 -15.34
N GLY A 102 9.89 -1.54 -15.47
CA GLY A 102 9.47 -0.24 -14.94
C GLY A 102 9.41 -0.16 -13.40
N VAL A 103 10.21 -0.95 -12.68
CA VAL A 103 10.30 -0.89 -11.21
C VAL A 103 10.94 0.44 -10.79
N LYS A 104 10.20 1.26 -10.03
CA LYS A 104 10.64 2.59 -9.57
C LYS A 104 11.04 2.61 -8.10
N ARG A 105 10.43 1.72 -7.30
CA ARG A 105 10.61 1.66 -5.85
C ARG A 105 10.29 0.26 -5.36
N MET A 106 10.87 -0.10 -4.22
CA MET A 106 10.60 -1.36 -3.53
C MET A 106 10.43 -1.13 -2.04
N GLU A 107 9.64 -1.98 -1.40
CA GLU A 107 9.40 -1.99 0.05
C GLU A 107 9.33 -3.44 0.52
N ALA A 108 9.55 -3.68 1.83
CA ALA A 108 9.39 -5.00 2.42
C ALA A 108 8.56 -4.95 3.71
N VAL A 109 7.68 -5.92 3.88
CA VAL A 109 6.92 -6.16 5.13
C VAL A 109 7.05 -7.62 5.50
N GLY A 110 7.86 -7.91 6.52
CA GLY A 110 8.17 -9.29 6.91
C GLY A 110 8.85 -10.04 5.76
N ASN A 111 8.27 -11.16 5.32
CA ASN A 111 8.81 -11.96 4.23
C ASN A 111 8.34 -11.50 2.83
N ALA A 112 7.43 -10.54 2.77
CA ALA A 112 6.86 -10.05 1.52
C ALA A 112 7.63 -8.82 1.02
N LEU A 113 8.09 -8.90 -0.21
CA LEU A 113 8.74 -7.82 -0.96
C LEU A 113 7.74 -7.26 -1.98
N ILE A 114 7.63 -5.94 -2.07
CA ILE A 114 6.68 -5.26 -2.92
C ILE A 114 7.46 -4.39 -3.90
N ALA A 115 7.36 -4.70 -5.19
CA ALA A 115 7.92 -3.90 -6.28
C ALA A 115 6.84 -2.99 -6.87
N PHE A 116 7.08 -1.68 -6.81
CA PHE A 116 6.21 -0.66 -7.40
C PHE A 116 6.66 -0.38 -8.83
N ALA A 117 5.97 -1.03 -9.78
CA ALA A 117 6.12 -0.76 -11.20
C ALA A 117 5.28 0.46 -11.61
N GLU A 118 5.41 0.90 -12.87
CA GLU A 118 4.69 2.08 -13.39
C GLU A 118 3.16 1.93 -13.31
N ASP A 119 2.64 0.75 -13.65
CA ASP A 119 1.20 0.51 -13.76
C ASP A 119 0.63 -0.37 -12.63
N SER A 120 1.45 -1.04 -11.83
CA SER A 120 0.97 -1.95 -10.79
C SER A 120 1.99 -2.25 -9.69
N MET A 121 1.51 -2.88 -8.61
CA MET A 121 2.35 -3.40 -7.53
C MET A 121 2.50 -4.91 -7.70
N HIS A 122 3.74 -5.40 -7.72
CA HIS A 122 4.05 -6.82 -7.79
C HIS A 122 4.58 -7.30 -6.44
N TYR A 123 4.19 -8.50 -6.04
CA TYR A 123 4.60 -9.12 -4.79
C TYR A 123 5.56 -10.27 -5.05
N LEU A 124 6.65 -10.31 -4.29
CA LEU A 124 7.50 -11.47 -4.14
C LEU A 124 7.43 -11.93 -2.68
N PHE A 125 7.51 -13.24 -2.46
CA PHE A 125 7.44 -13.80 -1.12
C PHE A 125 8.61 -14.72 -0.87
N TYR A 126 9.31 -14.50 0.25
CA TYR A 126 10.46 -15.29 0.64
C TYR A 126 10.03 -16.47 1.52
N ILE A 127 10.34 -17.68 1.08
CA ILE A 127 10.10 -18.91 1.84
C ILE A 127 11.11 -19.99 1.45
N ASP A 128 11.50 -20.81 2.42
CA ASP A 128 12.40 -21.96 2.25
C ASP A 128 13.69 -21.66 1.48
N GLY A 129 14.26 -20.47 1.67
CA GLY A 129 15.53 -20.09 1.06
C GLY A 129 15.44 -19.42 -0.31
N SER A 130 14.24 -19.24 -0.87
CA SER A 130 14.03 -18.70 -2.23
C SER A 130 12.91 -17.66 -2.29
N TYR A 131 12.87 -16.85 -3.35
CA TYR A 131 11.77 -15.93 -3.62
C TYR A 131 10.84 -16.48 -4.69
N ARG A 132 9.53 -16.35 -4.45
CA ARG A 132 8.50 -16.64 -5.45
C ARG A 132 7.83 -15.34 -5.91
N LEU A 133 7.69 -15.16 -7.22
CA LEU A 133 6.94 -14.04 -7.80
C LEU A 133 5.44 -14.36 -7.79
N LEU A 134 4.70 -13.74 -6.87
CA LEU A 134 3.25 -13.92 -6.73
C LEU A 134 2.45 -13.14 -7.78
N GLY A 135 3.08 -12.18 -8.47
CA GLY A 135 2.40 -11.26 -9.38
C GLY A 135 1.68 -10.14 -8.63
N THR A 136 0.57 -9.65 -9.17
CA THR A 136 -0.16 -8.50 -8.60
C THR A 136 -1.27 -8.91 -7.62
N ARG A 137 -1.81 -10.12 -7.78
CA ARG A 137 -2.91 -10.69 -7.00
C ARG A 137 -3.13 -12.18 -7.34
N PRO A 138 -3.78 -12.98 -6.48
CA PRO A 138 -4.14 -14.35 -6.83
C PRO A 138 -5.19 -14.39 -7.94
N GLU A 139 -5.23 -15.50 -8.68
CA GLU A 139 -6.35 -15.78 -9.57
C GLU A 139 -7.65 -15.90 -8.77
N PHE A 140 -8.75 -15.36 -9.30
CA PHE A 140 -10.05 -15.44 -8.65
C PHE A 140 -10.61 -16.86 -8.81
N PRO A 141 -10.84 -17.64 -7.73
CA PRO A 141 -11.43 -18.98 -7.88
C PRO A 141 -12.83 -18.87 -8.45
N GLU A 142 -13.20 -19.76 -9.38
CA GLU A 142 -14.53 -19.91 -9.94
C GLU A 142 -15.25 -21.11 -9.31
N ILE A 143 -15.96 -20.86 -8.21
CA ILE A 143 -16.74 -21.87 -7.48
C ILE A 143 -18.22 -21.56 -7.63
N SER A 144 -18.97 -22.51 -8.19
CA SER A 144 -20.43 -22.44 -8.27
C SER A 144 -21.09 -23.33 -7.23
N PHE A 145 -22.25 -22.95 -6.74
CA PHE A 145 -23.04 -23.71 -5.77
C PHE A 145 -24.37 -24.16 -6.35
N SER A 146 -24.89 -25.29 -5.89
CA SER A 146 -26.22 -25.78 -6.22
C SER A 146 -26.86 -26.46 -5.02
N LEU A 147 -28.17 -26.68 -5.08
CA LEU A 147 -28.86 -27.58 -4.18
C LEU A 147 -29.10 -28.92 -4.87
N GLY A 148 -29.08 -29.98 -4.07
CA GLY A 148 -29.29 -31.35 -4.51
C GLY A 148 -29.66 -32.24 -3.33
N GLU A 149 -29.86 -33.54 -3.58
CA GLU A 149 -30.23 -34.53 -2.56
C GLU A 149 -31.43 -34.08 -1.71
N LYS A 150 -32.63 -34.18 -2.27
CA LYS A 150 -33.85 -33.78 -1.58
C LYS A 150 -34.28 -34.81 -0.54
N THR A 151 -34.64 -34.33 0.66
CA THR A 151 -35.28 -35.12 1.71
C THR A 151 -36.60 -34.48 2.14
N ILE A 152 -37.46 -35.26 2.81
CA ILE A 152 -38.71 -34.79 3.40
C ILE A 152 -38.73 -35.23 4.85
N ARG A 153 -38.88 -34.26 5.76
CA ARG A 153 -39.09 -34.52 7.18
C ARG A 153 -40.57 -34.53 7.47
N GLU A 154 -41.07 -35.67 7.92
CA GLU A 154 -42.45 -35.84 8.38
C GLU A 154 -42.51 -35.77 9.91
N GLU A 155 -43.50 -35.05 10.43
CA GLU A 155 -43.77 -34.89 11.86
C GLU A 155 -45.29 -34.95 12.11
N LEU A 156 -45.67 -35.17 13.36
CA LEU A 156 -47.05 -35.08 13.82
C LEU A 156 -47.15 -34.10 14.98
N TRP A 157 -48.11 -33.17 14.95
CA TRP A 157 -48.44 -32.39 16.14
C TRP A 157 -49.53 -33.06 16.98
N SER A 158 -49.49 -32.83 18.28
CA SER A 158 -50.42 -33.46 19.22
C SER A 158 -51.88 -33.10 18.92
N ASP A 159 -52.80 -33.97 19.32
CA ASP A 159 -54.24 -33.69 19.25
C ASP A 159 -54.57 -32.38 19.96
N TYR A 160 -55.38 -31.53 19.33
CA TYR A 160 -55.81 -30.25 19.88
C TYR A 160 -57.29 -30.30 20.22
N ALA A 161 -57.65 -30.04 21.48
CA ALA A 161 -59.05 -29.92 21.88
C ALA A 161 -59.47 -28.44 21.83
N LEU A 162 -60.56 -28.15 21.11
CA LEU A 162 -61.10 -26.81 21.03
C LEU A 162 -61.57 -26.34 22.41
N VAL A 163 -61.20 -25.13 22.78
CA VAL A 163 -61.66 -24.49 24.02
C VAL A 163 -63.16 -24.16 23.90
N SER A 164 -63.60 -23.80 22.71
CA SER A 164 -65.00 -23.58 22.37
C SER A 164 -65.40 -24.45 21.17
N PRO A 165 -66.15 -25.55 21.36
CA PRO A 165 -66.69 -26.32 20.24
C PRO A 165 -67.56 -25.44 19.34
N THR A 166 -67.39 -25.58 18.03
CA THR A 166 -68.12 -24.80 17.01
C THR A 166 -68.89 -25.72 16.07
N SER A 167 -70.01 -25.26 15.51
CA SER A 167 -70.81 -26.03 14.56
C SER A 167 -69.99 -26.47 13.35
N ASP A 168 -70.18 -27.71 12.92
CA ASP A 168 -69.58 -28.30 11.71
C ASP A 168 -70.41 -27.93 10.46
N ASP A 169 -70.57 -26.63 10.20
CA ASP A 169 -71.31 -26.11 9.06
C ASP A 169 -70.56 -24.97 8.34
N ALA A 170 -71.20 -24.32 7.36
CA ALA A 170 -70.60 -23.24 6.58
C ALA A 170 -70.24 -21.99 7.42
N SER A 171 -70.65 -21.92 8.69
CA SER A 171 -70.34 -20.83 9.63
C SER A 171 -69.22 -21.18 10.62
N PHE A 172 -68.52 -22.31 10.42
CA PHE A 172 -67.41 -22.72 11.26
C PHE A 172 -66.36 -21.61 11.41
N THR A 173 -66.13 -21.22 12.66
CA THR A 173 -65.11 -20.25 13.05
C THR A 173 -64.39 -20.69 14.31
N LEU A 174 -63.08 -20.47 14.35
CA LEU A 174 -62.25 -20.67 15.53
C LEU A 174 -62.32 -19.46 16.44
N SER A 175 -62.40 -19.70 17.75
CA SER A 175 -62.25 -18.63 18.74
C SER A 175 -60.83 -18.05 18.68
N ASP A 176 -60.66 -16.78 19.06
CA ASP A 176 -59.33 -16.15 19.06
C ASP A 176 -58.31 -16.92 19.93
N ASN A 177 -58.78 -17.50 21.04
CA ASN A 177 -57.95 -18.33 21.92
C ASN A 177 -57.55 -19.65 21.23
N ASP A 178 -58.47 -20.27 20.48
CA ASP A 178 -58.16 -21.48 19.71
C ASP A 178 -57.20 -21.21 18.56
N LYS A 179 -57.37 -20.07 17.85
CA LYS A 179 -56.44 -19.64 16.81
C LYS A 179 -55.01 -19.53 17.36
N VAL A 180 -54.82 -18.79 18.46
CA VAL A 180 -53.49 -18.60 19.06
C VAL A 180 -52.88 -19.93 19.51
N ARG A 181 -53.60 -20.72 20.31
CA ARG A 181 -53.06 -21.97 20.88
C ARG A 181 -52.79 -23.03 19.83
N PHE A 182 -53.68 -23.20 18.87
CA PHE A 182 -53.50 -24.15 17.78
C PHE A 182 -52.32 -23.73 16.90
N SER A 183 -52.22 -22.45 16.54
CA SER A 183 -51.07 -21.95 15.77
C SER A 183 -49.74 -22.15 16.48
N SER A 184 -49.65 -21.88 17.78
CA SER A 184 -48.41 -22.12 18.55
C SER A 184 -48.01 -23.60 18.55
N LEU A 185 -48.97 -24.53 18.62
CA LEU A 185 -48.71 -25.97 18.56
C LEU A 185 -48.16 -26.40 17.20
N VAL A 186 -48.77 -25.92 16.11
CA VAL A 186 -48.34 -26.24 14.74
C VAL A 186 -46.98 -25.58 14.46
N TYR A 187 -46.79 -24.32 14.85
CA TYR A 187 -45.51 -23.60 14.71
C TYR A 187 -44.38 -24.28 15.47
N GLY A 188 -44.64 -24.75 16.70
CA GLY A 188 -43.65 -25.54 17.46
C GLY A 188 -43.26 -26.84 16.76
N THR A 189 -44.16 -27.46 15.99
CA THR A 189 -43.86 -28.66 15.19
C THR A 189 -43.08 -28.33 13.93
N TYR A 190 -43.44 -27.25 13.23
CA TYR A 190 -42.64 -26.69 12.15
C TYR A 190 -41.20 -26.39 12.62
N SER A 191 -41.04 -25.71 13.75
CA SER A 191 -39.72 -25.37 14.31
C SER A 191 -38.89 -26.62 14.62
N ARG A 192 -39.48 -27.67 15.20
CA ARG A 192 -38.79 -28.95 15.42
C ARG A 192 -38.35 -29.61 14.11
N ALA A 193 -39.25 -29.70 13.12
CA ALA A 193 -38.94 -30.27 11.81
C ALA A 193 -37.80 -29.50 11.13
N LYS A 194 -37.85 -28.18 11.20
CA LYS A 194 -36.85 -27.28 10.64
C LYS A 194 -35.48 -27.45 11.31
N SER A 195 -35.45 -27.46 12.65
CA SER A 195 -34.22 -27.69 13.40
C SER A 195 -33.60 -29.04 13.09
N ALA A 196 -34.40 -30.11 13.00
CA ALA A 196 -33.91 -31.44 12.63
C ALA A 196 -33.28 -31.47 11.23
N LEU A 197 -33.93 -30.85 10.23
CA LEU A 197 -33.35 -30.73 8.89
C LEU A 197 -32.02 -29.98 8.90
N LEU A 198 -31.92 -28.87 9.63
CA LEU A 198 -30.68 -28.10 9.76
C LEU A 198 -29.57 -28.89 10.45
N ASP A 199 -29.89 -29.67 11.48
CA ASP A 199 -28.94 -30.55 12.16
C ASP A 199 -28.41 -31.66 11.23
N ASP A 200 -29.26 -32.14 10.33
CA ASP A 200 -28.90 -33.12 9.29
C ASP A 200 -28.23 -32.48 8.05
N GLY A 201 -28.07 -31.16 8.02
CA GLY A 201 -27.42 -30.40 6.95
C GLY A 201 -28.30 -30.05 5.75
N TYR A 202 -29.63 -30.09 5.90
CA TYR A 202 -30.59 -29.74 4.85
C TYR A 202 -31.20 -28.35 5.07
N LEU A 203 -31.26 -27.56 4.00
CA LEU A 203 -31.90 -26.24 3.98
C LEU A 203 -33.23 -26.31 3.21
N SER A 204 -34.24 -25.58 3.69
CA SER A 204 -35.61 -25.62 3.15
C SER A 204 -36.02 -24.32 2.47
N PHE A 205 -35.43 -23.18 2.83
CA PHE A 205 -35.86 -21.86 2.37
C PHE A 205 -34.70 -21.11 1.72
N PRO A 206 -34.98 -20.05 0.93
CA PRO A 206 -33.93 -19.29 0.27
C PRO A 206 -32.89 -18.74 1.25
N PHE A 207 -31.62 -18.80 0.86
CA PHE A 207 -30.49 -18.24 1.60
C PHE A 207 -29.38 -17.88 0.61
N MET A 208 -28.40 -17.10 1.07
CA MET A 208 -27.26 -16.69 0.26
C MET A 208 -26.00 -17.46 0.66
N VAL A 209 -25.18 -17.81 -0.32
CA VAL A 209 -23.84 -18.39 -0.14
C VAL A 209 -22.78 -17.47 -0.73
N ARG A 210 -21.63 -17.36 -0.05
CA ARG A 210 -20.41 -16.74 -0.58
C ARG A 210 -19.16 -17.43 -0.02
N TYR A 211 -18.01 -17.23 -0.65
CA TYR A 211 -16.71 -17.67 -0.13
C TYR A 211 -15.68 -16.54 -0.18
N ALA A 212 -14.55 -16.74 0.49
CA ALA A 212 -13.39 -15.85 0.44
C ALA A 212 -12.09 -16.65 0.60
N LEU A 213 -10.97 -16.11 0.11
CA LEU A 213 -9.65 -16.68 0.33
C LEU A 213 -9.21 -16.38 1.77
N ARG A 214 -8.83 -17.42 2.52
CA ARG A 214 -8.27 -17.32 3.87
C ARG A 214 -6.75 -17.21 3.79
N LEU A 215 -6.19 -16.14 4.35
CA LEU A 215 -4.75 -15.91 4.40
C LEU A 215 -4.09 -16.58 5.61
N TYR A 216 -2.76 -16.56 5.67
CA TYR A 216 -1.94 -17.12 6.75
C TYR A 216 -2.23 -16.53 8.15
N ASP A 217 -2.83 -15.35 8.23
CA ASP A 217 -3.21 -14.67 9.47
C ASP A 217 -4.72 -14.81 9.79
N ASP A 218 -5.42 -15.72 9.11
CA ASP A 218 -6.87 -15.93 9.17
C ASP A 218 -7.72 -14.70 8.81
N SER A 219 -7.12 -13.71 8.15
CA SER A 219 -7.85 -12.66 7.44
C SER A 219 -8.38 -13.17 6.09
N TYR A 220 -9.31 -12.40 5.51
CA TYR A 220 -9.96 -12.75 4.26
C TYR A 220 -9.72 -11.70 3.19
N ILE A 221 -9.45 -12.16 1.97
CA ILE A 221 -9.45 -11.35 0.77
C ILE A 221 -10.35 -12.01 -0.28
N TYR A 222 -10.69 -11.27 -1.33
CA TYR A 222 -11.35 -11.82 -2.52
C TYR A 222 -12.71 -12.48 -2.22
N PRO A 223 -13.66 -11.74 -1.60
CA PRO A 223 -14.99 -12.27 -1.40
C PRO A 223 -15.71 -12.49 -2.75
N SER A 224 -16.30 -13.67 -2.93
CA SER A 224 -17.19 -14.01 -4.05
C SER A 224 -18.45 -13.16 -4.02
N PRO A 225 -19.22 -13.06 -5.13
CA PRO A 225 -20.54 -12.47 -5.03
C PRO A 225 -21.41 -13.36 -4.13
N PRO A 226 -22.36 -12.78 -3.37
CA PRO A 226 -23.38 -13.57 -2.74
C PRO A 226 -24.31 -14.15 -3.82
N VAL A 227 -24.54 -15.45 -3.76
CA VAL A 227 -25.40 -16.19 -4.69
C VAL A 227 -26.64 -16.62 -3.93
N LEU A 228 -27.81 -16.25 -4.45
CA LEU A 228 -29.09 -16.71 -3.88
C LEU A 228 -29.33 -18.16 -4.30
N LEU A 229 -29.49 -19.04 -3.31
CA LEU A 229 -29.91 -20.43 -3.52
C LEU A 229 -31.38 -20.55 -3.16
N CYS A 230 -32.19 -21.01 -4.11
CA CYS A 230 -33.55 -21.45 -3.91
C CYS A 230 -33.64 -22.95 -4.20
N GLY A 231 -34.43 -23.68 -3.40
CA GLY A 231 -34.71 -25.10 -3.62
C GLY A 231 -35.45 -25.37 -4.92
N SER A 232 -35.59 -26.65 -5.25
CA SER A 232 -36.23 -27.09 -6.48
C SER A 232 -37.73 -26.75 -6.54
N ASP A 233 -38.41 -26.76 -5.39
CA ASP A 233 -39.83 -26.41 -5.27
C ASP A 233 -40.01 -24.88 -5.11
N ALA A 234 -41.16 -24.33 -5.58
CA ALA A 234 -41.50 -22.93 -5.36
C ALA A 234 -41.60 -22.60 -3.86
N LEU A 235 -42.18 -23.52 -3.10
CA LEU A 235 -42.18 -23.51 -1.65
C LEU A 235 -41.92 -24.94 -1.17
N SER A 236 -40.85 -25.13 -0.39
CA SER A 236 -40.54 -26.41 0.28
C SER A 236 -41.57 -26.79 1.36
N PHE A 237 -42.52 -25.89 1.61
CA PHE A 237 -43.61 -26.01 2.56
C PHE A 237 -44.96 -25.82 1.85
N ASN A 238 -45.78 -26.88 1.82
CA ASN A 238 -47.14 -26.78 1.31
C ASN A 238 -48.05 -26.14 2.37
N ASN A 239 -48.34 -24.84 2.21
CA ASN A 239 -49.10 -24.06 3.19
C ASN A 239 -50.63 -24.31 3.16
N ASN A 240 -51.05 -25.52 2.84
CA ASN A 240 -52.43 -25.99 2.90
C ASN A 240 -52.52 -27.21 3.84
N LEU A 241 -52.20 -26.96 5.10
CA LEU A 241 -52.11 -27.97 6.16
C LEU A 241 -53.47 -28.60 6.43
N ALA A 242 -53.45 -29.83 6.94
CA ALA A 242 -54.64 -30.62 7.24
C ALA A 242 -54.67 -31.06 8.70
N ALA A 243 -55.85 -31.00 9.31
CA ALA A 243 -56.13 -31.66 10.57
C ALA A 243 -57.52 -32.31 10.51
N MET A 244 -57.64 -33.58 10.87
CA MET A 244 -58.93 -34.27 10.90
C MET A 244 -59.78 -33.79 12.08
N CYS A 245 -61.03 -33.46 11.81
CA CYS A 245 -61.99 -32.99 12.80
C CYS A 245 -62.70 -34.17 13.47
N ARG A 246 -62.71 -34.20 14.80
CA ARG A 246 -63.67 -35.02 15.56
C ARG A 246 -64.94 -34.21 15.78
N VAL A 247 -66.02 -34.66 15.16
CA VAL A 247 -67.34 -34.05 15.28
C VAL A 247 -68.20 -34.86 16.24
N LYS A 248 -68.87 -34.19 17.17
CA LYS A 248 -69.82 -34.77 18.11
C LYS A 248 -71.00 -33.83 18.27
N ASP A 249 -72.22 -34.38 18.20
CA ASP A 249 -73.47 -33.63 18.33
C ASP A 249 -73.55 -32.40 17.39
N GLY A 250 -72.98 -32.53 16.17
CA GLY A 250 -72.95 -31.47 15.16
C GLY A 250 -71.89 -30.38 15.38
N ASN A 251 -71.04 -30.50 16.40
CA ASN A 251 -69.95 -29.57 16.68
C ASN A 251 -68.58 -30.24 16.53
N VAL A 252 -67.61 -29.50 16.00
CA VAL A 252 -66.20 -29.88 16.03
C VAL A 252 -65.70 -29.71 17.46
N GLU A 253 -65.12 -30.76 18.04
CA GLU A 253 -64.57 -30.73 19.41
C GLU A 253 -63.03 -30.83 19.43
N LYS A 254 -62.43 -31.53 18.46
CA LYS A 254 -60.98 -31.79 18.43
C LYS A 254 -60.41 -31.84 17.01
N PHE A 255 -59.13 -31.53 16.91
CA PHE A 255 -58.27 -31.77 15.75
C PHE A 255 -57.31 -32.93 16.03
N LEU A 256 -57.28 -33.90 15.12
CA LEU A 256 -56.60 -35.18 15.23
C LEU A 256 -55.90 -35.50 13.91
N HIS A 257 -54.99 -36.48 13.90
CA HIS A 257 -54.32 -36.96 12.68
C HIS A 257 -53.72 -35.81 11.85
N ASN A 258 -52.58 -35.34 12.34
CA ASN A 258 -52.05 -33.99 12.14
C ASN A 258 -50.71 -34.03 11.38
N PRO A 259 -50.69 -34.42 10.10
CA PRO A 259 -49.46 -34.60 9.35
C PRO A 259 -48.80 -33.25 9.04
N PHE A 260 -47.51 -33.18 9.31
CA PHE A 260 -46.64 -32.09 8.90
C PHE A 260 -45.52 -32.64 8.03
N SER A 261 -45.22 -31.99 6.91
CA SER A 261 -44.06 -32.33 6.08
C SER A 261 -43.30 -31.06 5.68
N LEU A 262 -41.98 -31.10 5.76
CA LEU A 262 -41.10 -30.04 5.27
C LEU A 262 -39.97 -30.67 4.46
N SER A 263 -39.75 -30.19 3.24
CA SER A 263 -38.62 -30.65 2.42
C SER A 263 -37.35 -29.84 2.73
N GLY A 264 -36.21 -30.46 2.47
CA GLY A 264 -34.91 -29.80 2.52
C GLY A 264 -33.95 -30.41 1.50
N GLU A 265 -32.95 -29.63 1.11
CA GLU A 265 -31.93 -29.99 0.13
C GLU A 265 -30.53 -29.65 0.68
N LYS A 266 -29.52 -30.40 0.25
CA LYS A 266 -28.11 -30.17 0.62
C LYS A 266 -27.41 -29.28 -0.39
N VAL A 267 -26.38 -28.58 0.07
CA VAL A 267 -25.53 -27.74 -0.79
C VAL A 267 -24.43 -28.58 -1.42
N TYR A 268 -24.26 -28.40 -2.73
CA TYR A 268 -23.15 -28.91 -3.50
C TYR A 268 -22.33 -27.74 -4.04
N TYR A 269 -21.05 -27.98 -4.30
CA TYR A 269 -20.15 -27.03 -4.94
C TYR A 269 -19.44 -27.66 -6.14
N THR A 270 -18.96 -26.82 -7.06
CA THR A 270 -18.17 -27.22 -8.22
C THR A 270 -17.06 -26.21 -8.43
N ILE A 271 -15.80 -26.67 -8.45
CA ILE A 271 -14.63 -25.82 -8.68
C ILE A 271 -14.30 -25.87 -10.18
N LYS A 272 -14.73 -24.84 -10.92
CA LYS A 272 -14.44 -24.74 -12.35
C LYS A 272 -13.00 -24.32 -12.61
N LYS A 273 -12.51 -23.36 -11.83
CA LYS A 273 -11.15 -22.83 -11.94
C LYS A 273 -10.65 -22.37 -10.58
N ALA A 274 -9.44 -22.74 -10.19
CA ALA A 274 -8.83 -22.24 -8.95
C ALA A 274 -7.32 -22.56 -8.97
N ASP A 275 -6.52 -21.83 -9.75
CA ASP A 275 -5.07 -21.93 -9.67
C ASP A 275 -4.53 -20.97 -8.62
N LEU A 276 -4.16 -21.53 -7.46
CA LEU A 276 -3.58 -20.79 -6.33
C LEU A 276 -2.13 -21.25 -6.05
N SER A 277 -1.51 -21.97 -6.98
CA SER A 277 -0.18 -22.59 -6.80
C SER A 277 0.89 -21.58 -6.38
N GLU A 278 0.99 -20.45 -7.09
CA GLU A 278 1.94 -19.38 -6.77
C GLU A 278 1.69 -18.78 -5.38
N TRP A 279 0.42 -18.68 -4.97
CA TRP A 279 -0.01 -18.07 -3.70
C TRP A 279 -0.10 -19.04 -2.52
N SER A 280 0.35 -20.29 -2.70
CA SER A 280 0.15 -21.36 -1.71
C SER A 280 0.76 -21.11 -0.34
N ASP A 281 1.80 -20.28 -0.26
CA ASP A 281 2.46 -19.93 1.00
C ASP A 281 1.75 -18.78 1.75
N VAL A 282 0.90 -18.03 1.04
CA VAL A 282 0.15 -16.88 1.57
C VAL A 282 -1.31 -17.24 1.83
N VAL A 283 -1.94 -18.01 0.95
CA VAL A 283 -3.33 -18.44 1.04
C VAL A 283 -3.40 -19.84 1.65
N LYS A 284 -4.11 -19.99 2.78
CA LYS A 284 -4.29 -21.28 3.46
C LYS A 284 -5.44 -22.11 2.90
N GLY A 285 -6.43 -21.48 2.30
CA GLY A 285 -7.60 -22.16 1.76
C GLY A 285 -8.76 -21.23 1.42
N ILE A 286 -9.94 -21.82 1.20
CA ILE A 286 -11.19 -21.12 0.87
C ILE A 286 -12.22 -21.43 1.95
N ASP A 287 -12.70 -20.39 2.63
CA ASP A 287 -13.79 -20.53 3.59
C ASP A 287 -15.13 -20.20 2.92
N ILE A 288 -16.16 -20.99 3.21
CA ILE A 288 -17.51 -20.84 2.66
C ILE A 288 -18.46 -20.41 3.77
N PHE A 289 -19.34 -19.46 3.44
CA PHE A 289 -20.21 -18.78 4.38
C PHE A 289 -21.65 -18.73 3.89
N PHE A 290 -22.60 -18.96 4.79
CA PHE A 290 -24.04 -18.85 4.53
C PHE A 290 -24.65 -17.68 5.27
N SER A 291 -25.62 -17.01 4.65
CA SER A 291 -26.58 -16.20 5.39
C SER A 291 -27.54 -17.08 6.17
N LYS A 292 -28.36 -16.47 7.03
CA LYS A 292 -29.53 -17.20 7.56
C LYS A 292 -30.49 -17.52 6.42
N GLU A 293 -31.22 -18.61 6.56
CA GLU A 293 -32.38 -18.85 5.71
C GLU A 293 -33.47 -17.83 5.97
N LEU A 294 -34.17 -17.48 4.90
CA LEU A 294 -35.35 -16.65 4.96
C LEU A 294 -36.38 -17.31 5.92
N PRO A 295 -36.80 -16.63 7.00
CA PRO A 295 -37.75 -17.15 7.97
C PRO A 295 -39.18 -17.08 7.42
N LEU A 296 -39.45 -17.85 6.35
CA LEU A 296 -40.68 -17.78 5.57
C LEU A 296 -41.95 -17.90 6.43
N VAL A 297 -41.98 -18.84 7.38
CA VAL A 297 -43.13 -19.07 8.26
C VAL A 297 -43.02 -18.19 9.51
N LYS A 298 -44.03 -17.34 9.74
CA LYS A 298 -44.10 -16.43 10.89
C LYS A 298 -44.76 -17.09 12.10
N GLU A 299 -44.30 -16.73 13.29
CA GLU A 299 -45.05 -17.01 14.52
C GLU A 299 -46.24 -16.04 14.61
N GLY A 300 -47.44 -16.58 14.56
CA GLY A 300 -48.67 -15.78 14.58
C GLY A 300 -49.92 -16.66 14.57
N ALA A 301 -51.05 -16.09 14.97
CA ALA A 301 -52.33 -16.76 14.88
C ALA A 301 -52.73 -16.94 13.41
N ILE A 302 -53.32 -18.09 13.07
CA ILE A 302 -53.91 -18.34 11.75
C ILE A 302 -55.02 -17.32 11.49
N GLU A 303 -55.02 -16.74 10.29
CA GLU A 303 -56.06 -15.81 9.84
C GLU A 303 -57.36 -16.55 9.48
N ASP A 304 -58.44 -15.85 9.16
CA ASP A 304 -59.76 -16.44 8.83
C ASP A 304 -59.81 -17.19 7.48
N ASN A 305 -58.66 -17.62 6.96
CA ASN A 305 -58.51 -18.43 5.75
C ASN A 305 -58.32 -19.92 6.09
N TYR A 306 -59.22 -20.47 6.88
CA TYR A 306 -59.35 -21.91 7.13
C TYR A 306 -60.75 -22.38 6.76
N ARG A 307 -60.88 -23.65 6.38
CA ARG A 307 -62.16 -24.25 5.99
C ARG A 307 -62.23 -25.70 6.36
N ILE A 308 -63.44 -26.18 6.66
CA ILE A 308 -63.69 -27.61 6.78
C ILE A 308 -64.13 -28.14 5.42
N VAL A 309 -63.47 -29.19 4.97
CA VAL A 309 -63.78 -29.93 3.75
C VAL A 309 -64.05 -31.39 4.10
N GLU A 310 -64.77 -32.07 3.23
CA GLU A 310 -64.90 -33.53 3.29
C GLU A 310 -63.87 -34.13 2.35
N GLU A 311 -62.99 -34.98 2.89
CA GLU A 311 -61.93 -35.67 2.16
C GLU A 311 -61.93 -37.14 2.56
N ASP A 312 -61.53 -38.03 1.66
CA ASP A 312 -61.42 -39.45 1.97
C ASP A 312 -60.24 -39.70 2.93
N ASP A 313 -60.48 -40.44 4.01
CA ASP A 313 -59.45 -40.93 4.92
C ASP A 313 -58.55 -41.99 4.24
N VAL A 314 -57.53 -42.47 4.95
CA VAL A 314 -56.57 -43.48 4.45
C VAL A 314 -57.26 -44.80 4.03
N ASN A 315 -58.50 -45.04 4.47
CA ASN A 315 -59.30 -46.22 4.14
C ASN A 315 -60.42 -45.93 3.11
N GLY A 316 -60.49 -44.72 2.54
CA GLY A 316 -61.52 -44.33 1.57
C GLY A 316 -62.87 -43.97 2.19
N ASN A 317 -62.93 -43.67 3.50
CA ASN A 317 -64.15 -43.20 4.14
C ASN A 317 -64.16 -41.66 4.22
N PRO A 318 -65.31 -41.00 4.03
CA PRO A 318 -65.38 -39.55 4.14
C PRO A 318 -65.05 -39.08 5.57
N ALA A 319 -64.08 -38.19 5.68
CA ALA A 319 -63.64 -37.56 6.92
C ALA A 319 -63.71 -36.03 6.81
N ARG A 320 -64.10 -35.39 7.91
CA ARG A 320 -64.09 -33.92 8.02
C ARG A 320 -62.67 -33.46 8.29
N VAL A 321 -62.12 -32.59 7.46
CA VAL A 321 -60.74 -32.10 7.53
C VAL A 321 -60.71 -30.58 7.56
N LEU A 322 -60.05 -30.01 8.57
CA LEU A 322 -59.68 -28.60 8.59
C LEU A 322 -58.49 -28.37 7.67
N ARG A 323 -58.70 -27.57 6.61
CA ARG A 323 -57.63 -27.01 5.78
C ARG A 323 -57.31 -25.60 6.23
N PHE A 324 -56.03 -25.33 6.49
CA PHE A 324 -55.57 -24.03 7.01
C PHE A 324 -54.15 -23.72 6.54
N SER A 325 -53.77 -22.45 6.68
CA SER A 325 -52.45 -21.93 6.30
C SER A 325 -51.80 -21.26 7.49
N LEU A 326 -50.51 -21.53 7.72
CA LEU A 326 -49.71 -20.74 8.66
C LEU A 326 -49.42 -19.35 8.05
N PRO A 327 -49.30 -18.30 8.88
CA PRO A 327 -48.81 -17.01 8.42
C PRO A 327 -47.43 -17.14 7.77
N VAL A 328 -47.27 -16.63 6.55
CA VAL A 328 -45.99 -16.58 5.84
C VAL A 328 -45.60 -15.14 5.52
N LEU A 329 -44.30 -14.91 5.33
CA LEU A 329 -43.79 -13.61 4.88
C LEU A 329 -44.39 -13.25 3.51
N PRO A 330 -44.99 -12.06 3.36
CA PRO A 330 -45.35 -11.53 2.05
C PRO A 330 -44.12 -11.37 1.15
N ASP A 331 -44.28 -11.52 -0.16
CA ASP A 331 -43.16 -11.48 -1.11
C ASP A 331 -42.32 -10.18 -1.03
N ASP A 332 -42.93 -9.03 -0.75
CA ASP A 332 -42.22 -7.76 -0.56
C ASP A 332 -41.27 -7.82 0.65
N GLU A 333 -41.74 -8.33 1.78
CA GLU A 333 -40.90 -8.50 2.98
C GLU A 333 -39.81 -9.56 2.76
N GLN A 334 -40.10 -10.63 2.01
CA GLN A 334 -39.10 -11.63 1.63
C GLN A 334 -37.95 -10.99 0.83
N ARG A 335 -38.29 -10.16 -0.16
CA ARG A 335 -37.32 -9.41 -0.96
C ARG A 335 -36.50 -8.48 -0.09
N GLU A 336 -37.13 -7.71 0.79
CA GLU A 336 -36.45 -6.79 1.70
C GLU A 336 -35.46 -7.50 2.63
N GLN A 337 -35.82 -8.67 3.17
CA GLN A 337 -34.94 -9.45 4.03
C GLN A 337 -33.71 -9.98 3.27
N ILE A 338 -33.89 -10.49 2.05
CA ILE A 338 -32.76 -10.97 1.23
C ILE A 338 -31.79 -9.83 0.87
N ILE A 339 -32.29 -8.65 0.49
CA ILE A 339 -31.43 -7.55 0.06
C ILE A 339 -30.75 -6.81 1.24
N SER A 340 -31.29 -6.95 2.45
CA SER A 340 -30.76 -6.30 3.66
C SER A 340 -29.82 -7.19 4.47
N GLU A 341 -29.72 -8.47 4.10
CA GLU A 341 -28.85 -9.44 4.74
C GLU A 341 -27.37 -9.13 4.47
N THR A 342 -26.59 -9.12 5.54
CA THR A 342 -25.16 -8.76 5.52
C THR A 342 -24.29 -9.74 6.30
N LEU A 343 -24.91 -10.59 7.12
CA LEU A 343 -24.22 -11.50 8.00
C LEU A 343 -24.11 -12.86 7.33
N PHE A 344 -22.87 -13.25 7.05
CA PHE A 344 -22.55 -14.55 6.48
C PHE A 344 -21.62 -15.29 7.42
N TYR A 345 -22.06 -16.45 7.86
CA TYR A 345 -21.47 -17.26 8.92
C TYR A 345 -20.69 -18.42 8.30
N LYS A 346 -19.47 -18.67 8.78
CA LYS A 346 -18.61 -19.74 8.26
C LYS A 346 -19.29 -21.09 8.48
N VAL A 347 -19.41 -21.89 7.41
CA VAL A 347 -20.01 -23.24 7.46
C VAL A 347 -19.08 -24.33 6.98
N ALA A 348 -18.09 -23.99 6.14
CA ALA A 348 -17.14 -24.96 5.60
C ALA A 348 -15.79 -24.29 5.29
N SER A 349 -14.77 -25.11 5.09
CA SER A 349 -13.39 -24.72 4.77
C SER A 349 -12.84 -25.74 3.79
N LEU A 350 -12.21 -25.28 2.72
CA LEU A 350 -11.44 -26.09 1.78
C LEU A 350 -9.97 -25.71 1.94
N ASP A 351 -9.13 -26.63 2.38
CA ASP A 351 -7.69 -26.36 2.49
C ASP A 351 -7.05 -26.34 1.11
N ILE A 352 -6.02 -25.52 0.93
CA ILE A 352 -5.42 -25.28 -0.39
C ILE A 352 -4.88 -26.56 -1.05
N GLU A 353 -4.42 -27.51 -0.25
CA GLU A 353 -3.91 -28.82 -0.71
C GLU A 353 -5.01 -29.70 -1.33
N ASP A 354 -6.27 -29.48 -0.92
CA ASP A 354 -7.44 -30.23 -1.38
C ASP A 354 -8.09 -29.61 -2.63
N ILE A 355 -7.71 -28.37 -2.99
CA ILE A 355 -8.24 -27.66 -4.15
C ILE A 355 -7.63 -28.26 -5.43
N LYS A 356 -8.35 -29.21 -6.01
CA LYS A 356 -8.05 -29.73 -7.34
C LYS A 356 -8.83 -28.90 -8.36
N GLY A 357 -8.12 -28.12 -9.18
CA GLY A 357 -8.73 -27.37 -10.27
C GLY A 357 -9.45 -28.28 -11.27
N ASP A 358 -10.50 -27.75 -11.90
CA ASP A 358 -11.22 -28.37 -13.02
C ASP A 358 -12.02 -29.64 -12.66
N SER A 359 -12.75 -29.60 -11.54
CA SER A 359 -13.76 -30.63 -11.23
C SER A 359 -15.06 -30.30 -11.95
N GLN A 360 -15.45 -31.16 -12.89
CA GLN A 360 -16.72 -31.01 -13.63
C GLN A 360 -17.92 -31.62 -12.89
N THR A 361 -17.69 -32.29 -11.77
CA THR A 361 -18.73 -32.99 -11.01
C THR A 361 -19.06 -32.22 -9.73
N PRO A 362 -20.34 -31.90 -9.45
CA PRO A 362 -20.73 -31.33 -8.17
C PRO A 362 -20.42 -32.26 -7.01
N GLU A 363 -19.78 -31.73 -5.97
CA GLU A 363 -19.44 -32.44 -4.74
C GLU A 363 -20.29 -31.93 -3.57
N PRO A 364 -20.75 -32.81 -2.65
CA PRO A 364 -21.52 -32.38 -1.49
C PRO A 364 -20.62 -31.55 -0.57
N LEU A 365 -21.14 -30.41 -0.10
CA LEU A 365 -20.40 -29.53 0.80
C LEU A 365 -20.38 -30.10 2.22
N ALA A 366 -19.20 -30.42 2.73
CA ALA A 366 -19.03 -30.88 4.10
C ALA A 366 -19.01 -29.70 5.09
N TYR A 367 -19.98 -29.66 6.00
CA TYR A 367 -20.06 -28.60 7.01
C TYR A 367 -19.14 -28.88 8.21
N THR A 368 -18.50 -27.82 8.72
CA THR A 368 -17.69 -27.85 9.95
C THR A 368 -18.50 -27.58 11.22
N CYS A 369 -19.78 -27.21 11.06
CA CYS A 369 -20.72 -26.94 12.15
C CYS A 369 -22.12 -27.47 11.83
N SER A 370 -22.96 -27.66 12.85
CA SER A 370 -24.42 -27.82 12.61
C SER A 370 -25.02 -26.50 12.13
N LEU A 371 -25.86 -26.56 11.10
CA LEU A 371 -26.54 -25.37 10.56
C LEU A 371 -27.57 -24.80 11.55
N SER A 372 -28.03 -25.57 12.54
CA SER A 372 -28.90 -25.05 13.61
C SER A 372 -28.15 -24.04 14.51
N ASN A 373 -26.82 -24.14 14.58
CA ASN A 373 -25.94 -23.25 15.34
C ASN A 373 -25.23 -22.21 14.46
N LEU A 374 -25.74 -21.95 13.25
CA LEU A 374 -25.14 -21.05 12.26
C LEU A 374 -24.80 -19.68 12.84
N ILE A 375 -25.72 -19.10 13.63
CA ILE A 375 -25.61 -17.72 14.15
C ILE A 375 -24.48 -17.55 15.19
N HIS A 376 -23.94 -18.65 15.68
CA HIS A 376 -22.83 -18.69 16.64
C HIS A 376 -21.47 -18.85 15.96
N GLN A 377 -21.43 -19.04 14.64
CA GLN A 377 -20.19 -19.17 13.89
C GLN A 377 -19.55 -17.80 13.61
N ARG A 378 -18.25 -17.81 13.28
CA ARG A 378 -17.52 -16.61 12.85
C ARG A 378 -18.15 -16.04 11.58
N THR A 379 -18.32 -14.72 11.54
CA THR A 379 -18.85 -14.02 10.37
C THR A 379 -17.74 -13.53 9.45
N LEU A 380 -18.00 -13.48 8.14
CA LEU A 380 -17.13 -12.82 7.18
C LEU A 380 -17.23 -11.30 7.35
N LEU A 381 -16.13 -10.66 7.72
CA LEU A 381 -15.98 -9.21 7.62
C LEU A 381 -15.69 -8.85 6.17
N LEU A 382 -16.59 -8.12 5.52
CA LEU A 382 -16.42 -7.74 4.12
C LEU A 382 -15.41 -6.62 3.96
N ASP A 383 -14.39 -6.88 3.15
CA ASP A 383 -13.55 -5.86 2.55
C ASP A 383 -13.55 -5.98 1.02
N ASN A 384 -14.55 -5.34 0.40
CA ASN A 384 -14.71 -5.31 -1.06
C ASN A 384 -13.54 -4.60 -1.75
N PHE A 385 -12.73 -3.82 -1.03
CA PHE A 385 -11.58 -3.14 -1.63
C PHE A 385 -10.45 -4.09 -2.00
N SER A 386 -10.40 -5.30 -1.42
CA SER A 386 -9.46 -6.34 -1.83
C SER A 386 -9.64 -6.77 -3.29
N LEU A 387 -10.80 -6.52 -3.89
CA LEU A 387 -11.10 -6.85 -5.29
C LEU A 387 -10.54 -5.82 -6.29
N HIS A 388 -10.30 -4.60 -5.82
CA HIS A 388 -9.67 -3.55 -6.61
C HIS A 388 -8.15 -3.74 -6.64
N THR A 389 -7.51 -3.25 -7.71
CA THR A 389 -6.06 -3.13 -7.71
C THR A 389 -5.65 -1.70 -7.38
N LEU A 390 -4.51 -1.58 -6.69
CA LEU A 390 -3.98 -0.30 -6.25
C LEU A 390 -2.64 -0.06 -6.94
N ARG A 391 -2.38 1.20 -7.25
CA ARG A 391 -1.03 1.71 -7.44
C ARG A 391 -0.88 2.98 -6.61
N ALA A 392 0.34 3.23 -6.17
CA ALA A 392 0.63 4.33 -5.27
C ALA A 392 1.82 5.13 -5.80
N LYS A 393 1.67 6.45 -5.81
CA LYS A 393 2.76 7.33 -6.19
C LYS A 393 3.89 7.28 -5.16
N GLU A 394 3.54 7.20 -3.88
CA GLU A 394 4.48 7.12 -2.76
C GLU A 394 4.18 5.90 -1.88
N SER A 395 5.21 5.31 -1.27
CA SER A 395 5.06 4.28 -0.23
C SER A 395 6.03 4.49 0.92
N TYR A 396 5.70 3.89 2.05
CA TYR A 396 6.56 3.86 3.22
C TYR A 396 6.17 2.72 4.15
N VAL A 397 7.15 2.01 4.69
CA VAL A 397 6.92 0.97 5.70
C VAL A 397 7.11 1.57 7.09
N TYR A 398 6.08 1.45 7.93
CA TYR A 398 6.11 1.96 9.30
C TYR A 398 5.32 1.03 10.22
N ASN A 399 5.92 0.63 11.35
CA ASN A 399 5.34 -0.29 12.35
C ASN A 399 4.74 -1.55 11.73
N GLY A 400 5.51 -2.21 10.86
CA GLY A 400 5.10 -3.45 10.19
C GLY A 400 3.95 -3.29 9.20
N ARG A 401 3.64 -2.07 8.74
CA ARG A 401 2.56 -1.79 7.78
C ARG A 401 3.08 -1.06 6.56
N LEU A 402 2.53 -1.40 5.41
CA LEU A 402 2.74 -0.69 4.16
C LEU A 402 1.77 0.49 4.06
N HIS A 403 2.31 1.70 3.94
CA HIS A 403 1.55 2.92 3.71
C HIS A 403 1.66 3.29 2.24
N LEU A 404 0.52 3.57 1.61
CA LEU A 404 0.41 3.96 0.20
C LEU A 404 -0.17 5.37 0.12
N GLY A 405 0.62 6.31 -0.38
CA GLY A 405 0.22 7.71 -0.60
C GLY A 405 -0.15 7.99 -2.05
N ASP A 406 -1.14 8.88 -2.24
CA ASP A 406 -1.62 9.28 -3.58
C ASP A 406 -2.08 8.08 -4.41
N VAL A 407 -2.97 7.30 -3.81
CA VAL A 407 -3.44 6.03 -4.36
C VAL A 407 -4.35 6.24 -5.56
N THR A 408 -4.03 5.55 -6.66
CA THR A 408 -5.00 5.29 -7.73
C THR A 408 -5.61 3.91 -7.53
N THR A 409 -6.93 3.85 -7.55
CA THR A 409 -7.68 2.59 -7.48
C THR A 409 -8.18 2.24 -8.87
N ARG A 410 -7.81 1.07 -9.37
CA ARG A 410 -8.43 0.49 -10.57
C ARG A 410 -9.60 -0.38 -10.13
N PHE A 411 -10.78 -0.10 -10.67
CA PHE A 411 -12.00 -0.83 -10.34
C PHE A 411 -11.91 -2.30 -10.75
N PHE A 412 -12.63 -3.13 -10.00
CA PHE A 412 -12.69 -4.57 -10.23
C PHE A 412 -13.42 -4.85 -11.54
N ASP A 413 -12.86 -5.69 -12.42
CA ASP A 413 -13.44 -5.86 -13.76
C ASP A 413 -14.83 -6.53 -13.75
N GLY A 414 -15.15 -7.23 -12.67
CA GLY A 414 -16.43 -7.92 -12.46
C GLY A 414 -16.22 -9.36 -12.03
N TYR A 415 -17.29 -9.98 -11.55
CA TYR A 415 -17.28 -11.40 -11.22
C TYR A 415 -17.46 -12.25 -12.49
N PRO A 416 -16.73 -13.37 -12.65
CA PRO A 416 -17.00 -14.35 -13.68
C PRO A 416 -18.47 -14.79 -13.66
N LEU A 417 -19.08 -14.91 -14.84
CA LEU A 417 -20.50 -15.23 -14.96
C LEU A 417 -20.84 -16.60 -14.35
N SER A 418 -19.86 -17.51 -14.32
CA SER A 418 -19.93 -18.83 -13.69
C SER A 418 -20.29 -18.77 -12.20
N LEU A 419 -19.89 -17.71 -11.48
CA LEU A 419 -20.17 -17.55 -10.05
C LEU A 419 -21.65 -17.34 -9.76
N PHE A 420 -22.43 -16.80 -10.71
CA PHE A 420 -23.87 -16.62 -10.56
C PHE A 420 -24.68 -17.83 -11.05
N SER A 421 -24.00 -18.87 -11.56
CA SER A 421 -24.63 -20.06 -12.09
C SER A 421 -24.91 -21.08 -10.99
N VAL A 422 -26.12 -21.63 -10.98
CA VAL A 422 -26.55 -22.69 -10.06
C VAL A 422 -26.89 -23.95 -10.87
N ALA A 423 -26.14 -25.02 -10.64
CA ALA A 423 -26.23 -26.27 -11.42
C ALA A 423 -27.43 -27.14 -11.02
N GLN A 424 -28.63 -26.57 -10.99
CA GLN A 424 -29.90 -27.25 -10.69
C GLN A 424 -30.72 -27.44 -11.97
N GLU A 425 -31.64 -28.41 -12.01
CA GLU A 425 -32.62 -28.54 -13.12
C GLU A 425 -33.85 -27.66 -12.89
N THR A 426 -34.23 -27.47 -11.63
CA THR A 426 -35.35 -26.65 -11.18
C THR A 426 -34.88 -25.68 -10.11
N TYR A 427 -35.38 -24.45 -10.12
CA TYR A 427 -35.07 -23.39 -9.16
C TYR A 427 -36.34 -22.63 -8.84
N HIS A 428 -36.72 -22.63 -7.57
CA HIS A 428 -37.94 -22.01 -7.09
C HIS A 428 -39.20 -22.46 -7.86
N GLY A 429 -39.29 -23.75 -8.17
CA GLY A 429 -40.43 -24.35 -8.89
C GLY A 429 -40.42 -24.11 -10.41
N VAL A 430 -39.38 -23.48 -10.95
CA VAL A 430 -39.23 -23.17 -12.39
C VAL A 430 -38.05 -23.93 -12.98
N ALA A 431 -38.20 -24.47 -14.19
CA ALA A 431 -37.11 -25.13 -14.90
C ALA A 431 -35.99 -24.12 -15.23
N MET A 432 -34.74 -24.49 -14.96
CA MET A 432 -33.57 -23.64 -15.18
C MET A 432 -33.28 -23.48 -16.68
N PRO A 433 -33.28 -22.24 -17.23
CA PRO A 433 -32.81 -22.03 -18.58
C PRO A 433 -31.28 -22.19 -18.63
N ALA A 434 -30.79 -22.90 -19.64
CA ALA A 434 -29.37 -23.15 -19.85
C ALA A 434 -28.86 -22.41 -21.09
N TYR A 435 -27.72 -21.71 -20.94
CA TYR A 435 -27.13 -20.90 -22.00
C TYR A 435 -25.69 -21.32 -22.25
N THR A 436 -25.43 -21.99 -23.37
CA THR A 436 -24.05 -22.33 -23.79
C THR A 436 -23.46 -21.23 -24.67
N LYS A 437 -22.63 -20.35 -24.12
CA LYS A 437 -22.14 -19.13 -24.80
C LYS A 437 -20.74 -18.71 -24.33
N ARG A 438 -20.05 -17.92 -25.15
CA ARG A 438 -18.90 -17.06 -24.78
C ARG A 438 -19.26 -15.60 -25.00
N GLY A 439 -18.59 -14.68 -24.32
CA GLY A 439 -18.93 -13.26 -24.38
C GLY A 439 -18.19 -12.37 -23.40
N PHE A 440 -18.86 -11.31 -23.01
CA PHE A 440 -18.42 -10.32 -22.04
C PHE A 440 -19.54 -9.95 -21.08
N VAL A 441 -19.17 -9.75 -19.82
CA VAL A 441 -19.96 -9.02 -18.85
C VAL A 441 -19.47 -7.58 -18.86
N ARG A 442 -20.38 -6.62 -19.07
CA ARG A 442 -20.08 -5.19 -18.94
C ARG A 442 -20.76 -4.65 -17.70
N VAL A 443 -19.98 -4.07 -16.79
CA VAL A 443 -20.49 -3.37 -15.61
C VAL A 443 -20.35 -1.88 -15.84
N SER A 444 -21.44 -1.13 -15.64
CA SER A 444 -21.43 0.33 -15.68
C SER A 444 -21.52 0.91 -14.27
N LEU A 445 -20.61 1.82 -13.92
CA LEU A 445 -20.61 2.56 -12.67
C LEU A 445 -20.88 4.04 -12.92
N LYS A 446 -21.57 4.69 -11.98
CA LYS A 446 -21.74 6.14 -11.96
C LYS A 446 -20.82 6.75 -10.90
N GLY A 447 -19.61 7.10 -11.32
CA GLY A 447 -18.59 7.72 -10.48
C GLY A 447 -18.75 9.25 -10.38
N THR A 448 -17.88 9.85 -9.58
CA THR A 448 -17.76 11.31 -9.40
C THR A 448 -17.23 12.01 -10.66
N MET A 449 -16.42 11.31 -11.45
CA MET A 449 -15.81 11.80 -12.70
C MET A 449 -16.59 11.43 -13.97
N GLY A 450 -17.80 10.87 -13.82
CA GLY A 450 -18.63 10.42 -14.94
C GLY A 450 -18.89 8.91 -14.93
N GLN A 451 -19.22 8.35 -16.10
CA GLN A 451 -19.50 6.93 -16.25
C GLN A 451 -18.20 6.14 -16.46
N SER A 452 -18.03 5.08 -15.67
CA SER A 452 -16.97 4.07 -15.87
C SER A 452 -17.59 2.77 -16.38
N GLN A 453 -16.87 2.04 -17.23
CA GLN A 453 -17.31 0.78 -17.81
C GLN A 453 -16.22 -0.28 -17.68
N MET A 454 -16.50 -1.34 -16.91
CA MET A 454 -15.61 -2.48 -16.73
C MET A 454 -16.07 -3.63 -17.60
N ILE A 455 -15.14 -4.34 -18.22
CA ILE A 455 -15.41 -5.45 -19.13
C ILE A 455 -14.67 -6.69 -18.63
N LEU A 456 -15.42 -7.77 -18.41
CA LEU A 456 -14.86 -9.08 -18.09
C LEU A 456 -15.26 -10.09 -19.18
N PRO A 457 -14.31 -10.70 -19.90
CA PRO A 457 -14.62 -11.78 -20.83
C PRO A 457 -15.03 -13.06 -20.08
N PHE A 458 -15.88 -13.87 -20.71
CA PHE A 458 -16.19 -15.22 -20.25
C PHE A 458 -16.13 -16.22 -21.41
N GLU A 459 -15.61 -17.41 -21.12
CA GLU A 459 -15.39 -18.48 -22.09
C GLU A 459 -16.68 -19.25 -22.40
N THR A 460 -16.58 -20.16 -23.39
CA THR A 460 -17.73 -20.98 -23.79
C THR A 460 -18.05 -21.98 -22.71
N ASP A 461 -19.14 -21.74 -21.98
CA ASP A 461 -19.64 -22.64 -20.94
C ASP A 461 -21.18 -22.56 -20.89
N THR A 462 -21.80 -23.50 -20.18
CA THR A 462 -23.24 -23.56 -19.92
C THR A 462 -23.57 -22.87 -18.61
N TYR A 463 -24.26 -21.74 -18.72
CA TYR A 463 -24.69 -20.92 -17.58
C TYR A 463 -26.17 -21.14 -17.27
N LYS A 464 -26.47 -21.38 -15.99
CA LYS A 464 -27.80 -21.53 -15.41
C LYS A 464 -27.94 -20.48 -14.30
N LEU A 465 -28.31 -19.25 -14.65
CA LEU A 465 -28.18 -18.09 -13.76
C LEU A 465 -29.23 -18.07 -12.64
N SER A 466 -28.79 -17.84 -11.40
CA SER A 466 -29.68 -17.64 -10.25
C SER A 466 -30.56 -16.40 -10.42
N ALA A 467 -31.50 -16.19 -9.50
CA ALA A 467 -32.34 -14.99 -9.47
C ALA A 467 -31.61 -13.70 -9.09
N TYR A 468 -30.31 -13.77 -8.75
CA TYR A 468 -29.56 -12.67 -8.14
C TYR A 468 -28.23 -12.41 -8.88
N LEU A 469 -27.96 -11.14 -9.19
CA LEU A 469 -26.67 -10.65 -9.68
C LEU A 469 -26.18 -9.53 -8.80
N SER A 470 -24.86 -9.39 -8.67
CA SER A 470 -24.28 -8.33 -7.85
C SER A 470 -22.92 -7.87 -8.32
N TYR A 471 -22.53 -6.69 -7.85
CA TYR A 471 -21.23 -6.10 -8.07
C TYR A 471 -20.76 -5.37 -6.80
N PRO A 472 -19.48 -5.48 -6.41
CA PRO A 472 -18.97 -5.07 -5.09
C PRO A 472 -18.64 -3.56 -5.01
N ASP A 473 -19.49 -2.72 -5.60
CA ASP A 473 -19.45 -1.25 -5.50
C ASP A 473 -20.89 -0.72 -5.64
N SER A 474 -21.37 0.03 -4.65
CA SER A 474 -22.75 0.56 -4.62
C SER A 474 -23.04 1.57 -5.74
N ARG A 475 -22.01 2.08 -6.43
CA ARG A 475 -22.14 3.00 -7.57
C ARG A 475 -22.42 2.29 -8.89
N ALA A 476 -22.38 0.96 -8.92
CA ALA A 476 -22.73 0.20 -10.12
C ALA A 476 -24.24 0.32 -10.41
N VAL A 477 -24.58 0.61 -11.67
CA VAL A 477 -25.95 0.93 -12.11
C VAL A 477 -26.52 -0.10 -13.09
N SER A 478 -25.68 -0.89 -13.75
CA SER A 478 -26.14 -2.00 -14.58
C SER A 478 -25.06 -3.05 -14.83
N ILE A 479 -25.51 -4.29 -14.98
CA ILE A 479 -24.76 -5.40 -15.58
C ILE A 479 -25.38 -5.69 -16.95
N GLU A 480 -24.57 -5.75 -18.00
CA GLU A 480 -24.98 -6.12 -19.35
C GLU A 480 -24.26 -7.42 -19.75
N ILE A 481 -25.01 -8.38 -20.27
CA ILE A 481 -24.45 -9.64 -20.80
C ILE A 481 -24.44 -9.56 -22.32
N ILE A 482 -23.24 -9.60 -22.90
CA ILE A 482 -23.00 -9.46 -24.33
C ILE A 482 -22.32 -10.75 -24.79
N GLY A 483 -23.02 -11.62 -25.50
CA GLY A 483 -22.42 -12.85 -26.03
C GLY A 483 -21.83 -12.64 -27.41
N MET A 484 -21.17 -13.66 -27.95
CA MET A 484 -20.68 -13.66 -29.32
C MET A 484 -21.54 -14.57 -30.20
N THR A 485 -21.74 -14.17 -31.46
CA THR A 485 -22.27 -15.05 -32.51
C THR A 485 -21.23 -16.10 -32.91
N THR A 486 -21.66 -17.10 -33.67
CA THR A 486 -20.75 -18.08 -34.29
C THR A 486 -19.72 -17.46 -35.23
N SER A 487 -20.01 -16.27 -35.78
CA SER A 487 -19.08 -15.48 -36.60
C SER A 487 -18.13 -14.59 -35.78
N GLY A 488 -18.17 -14.67 -34.44
CA GLY A 488 -17.33 -13.87 -33.54
C GLY A 488 -17.82 -12.43 -33.33
N SER A 489 -19.01 -12.07 -33.80
CA SER A 489 -19.56 -10.71 -33.66
C SER A 489 -20.29 -10.56 -32.32
N PRO A 490 -20.15 -9.43 -31.60
CA PRO A 490 -20.91 -9.19 -30.37
C PRO A 490 -22.42 -9.13 -30.63
N ASN A 491 -23.18 -9.84 -29.81
CA ASN A 491 -24.65 -9.82 -29.79
C ASN A 491 -25.14 -9.50 -28.37
N TYR A 492 -26.02 -8.51 -28.28
CA TYR A 492 -26.56 -8.04 -27.03
C TYR A 492 -27.64 -8.99 -26.52
N TYR A 493 -27.51 -9.51 -25.29
CA TYR A 493 -28.56 -10.32 -24.67
C TYR A 493 -29.44 -9.43 -23.80
N ASP A 494 -28.97 -9.04 -22.62
CA ASP A 494 -29.85 -8.36 -21.67
C ASP A 494 -29.15 -7.31 -20.83
N ARG A 495 -29.95 -6.36 -20.32
CA ARG A 495 -29.54 -5.33 -19.35
C ARG A 495 -30.20 -5.58 -18.01
N PHE A 496 -29.39 -5.76 -16.97
CA PHE A 496 -29.87 -5.85 -15.60
C PHE A 496 -29.61 -4.53 -14.87
N PRO A 497 -30.63 -3.72 -14.57
CA PRO A 497 -30.45 -2.51 -13.77
C PRO A 497 -30.14 -2.90 -12.32
N LEU A 498 -29.07 -2.32 -11.77
CA LEU A 498 -28.67 -2.56 -10.38
C LEU A 498 -29.20 -1.46 -9.45
N LYS A 499 -29.46 -1.83 -8.20
CA LYS A 499 -29.73 -0.91 -7.09
C LYS A 499 -28.63 -1.06 -6.04
N ALA A 500 -28.26 0.05 -5.38
CA ALA A 500 -27.37 -0.01 -4.23
C ALA A 500 -28.01 -0.85 -3.11
N ALA A 501 -27.23 -1.75 -2.52
CA ALA A 501 -27.61 -2.46 -1.30
C ALA A 501 -27.70 -1.46 -0.13
N PRO A 502 -28.65 -1.65 0.80
CA PRO A 502 -28.86 -0.69 1.90
C PRO A 502 -27.71 -0.67 2.92
N ASN A 503 -27.07 -1.82 3.17
CA ASN A 503 -26.18 -2.02 4.32
C ASN A 503 -24.75 -2.47 3.93
N GLU A 504 -24.45 -2.60 2.64
CA GLU A 504 -23.12 -2.99 2.14
C GLU A 504 -22.72 -2.14 0.94
N ASN A 505 -21.40 -1.97 0.72
CA ASN A 505 -20.88 -1.34 -0.50
C ASN A 505 -20.99 -2.30 -1.69
N MET A 506 -22.22 -2.56 -2.12
CA MET A 506 -22.57 -3.49 -3.20
C MET A 506 -23.77 -2.93 -3.97
N ALA A 507 -23.86 -3.25 -5.26
CA ALA A 507 -25.08 -3.07 -6.04
C ALA A 507 -25.60 -4.43 -6.50
N TYR A 508 -26.92 -4.57 -6.59
CA TYR A 508 -27.56 -5.85 -6.89
C TYR A 508 -28.73 -5.72 -7.87
N TYR A 509 -29.03 -6.83 -8.53
CA TYR A 509 -30.29 -7.10 -9.22
C TYR A 509 -30.89 -8.36 -8.62
N LEU A 510 -32.17 -8.32 -8.27
CA LEU A 510 -32.95 -9.46 -7.81
C LEU A 510 -34.18 -9.59 -8.70
N ASN A 511 -34.41 -10.77 -9.26
CA ASN A 511 -35.65 -11.09 -9.96
C ASN A 511 -36.81 -11.06 -8.94
N PRO A 512 -37.84 -10.22 -9.12
CA PRO A 512 -38.88 -10.03 -8.10
C PRO A 512 -39.63 -11.30 -7.71
N GLY A 513 -39.77 -12.27 -8.64
CA GLY A 513 -40.44 -13.54 -8.39
C GLY A 513 -39.52 -14.66 -7.94
N PHE A 514 -38.27 -14.37 -7.57
CA PHE A 514 -37.24 -15.37 -7.27
C PHE A 514 -37.03 -16.41 -8.37
N ASN A 515 -37.42 -16.09 -9.61
CA ASN A 515 -37.23 -16.94 -10.77
C ASN A 515 -35.80 -16.83 -11.28
N PRO A 516 -35.25 -17.90 -11.88
CA PRO A 516 -33.93 -17.81 -12.50
C PRO A 516 -33.91 -16.74 -13.60
N ILE A 517 -32.72 -16.18 -13.83
CA ILE A 517 -32.56 -15.14 -14.85
C ILE A 517 -32.62 -15.77 -16.24
N THR A 518 -33.57 -15.26 -17.04
CA THR A 518 -33.73 -15.64 -18.44
C THR A 518 -33.05 -14.60 -19.34
N LEU A 519 -32.07 -15.03 -20.13
CA LEU A 519 -31.45 -14.21 -21.17
C LEU A 519 -32.28 -14.23 -22.45
N HIS A 520 -32.73 -13.05 -22.89
CA HIS A 520 -33.48 -12.89 -24.12
C HIS A 520 -32.51 -12.41 -25.22
N PRO A 521 -32.37 -13.10 -26.37
CA PRO A 521 -31.58 -12.56 -27.46
C PRO A 521 -32.33 -11.37 -28.08
N ILE A 522 -31.88 -10.14 -27.81
CA ILE A 522 -32.36 -8.98 -28.58
C ILE A 522 -31.70 -9.07 -29.95
N GLN A 523 -32.49 -9.29 -31.01
CA GLN A 523 -32.01 -9.33 -32.40
C GLN A 523 -31.63 -7.94 -32.96
N SER A 524 -31.03 -7.08 -32.14
CA SER A 524 -30.34 -5.89 -32.63
C SER A 524 -28.86 -6.21 -32.67
N SER A 525 -28.32 -6.47 -33.86
CA SER A 525 -26.87 -6.44 -34.04
C SER A 525 -26.37 -5.10 -33.52
N MET A 526 -25.32 -5.11 -32.70
CA MET A 526 -24.72 -3.88 -32.14
C MET A 526 -24.11 -2.95 -33.20
N GLY A 527 -24.35 -3.19 -34.50
CA GLY A 527 -23.85 -2.36 -35.60
C GLY A 527 -22.32 -2.30 -35.64
N GLY A 528 -21.69 -3.25 -36.33
CA GLY A 528 -20.24 -3.25 -36.59
C GLY A 528 -19.42 -4.19 -35.70
N THR A 529 -18.14 -4.31 -36.02
CA THR A 529 -17.09 -5.13 -35.37
C THR A 529 -16.62 -4.59 -34.01
N LEU A 530 -17.33 -3.64 -33.41
CA LEU A 530 -16.88 -2.93 -32.21
C LEU A 530 -17.10 -3.78 -30.96
N PHE A 531 -15.99 -4.27 -30.41
CA PHE A 531 -15.97 -4.96 -29.12
C PHE A 531 -16.28 -3.98 -27.97
N PRO A 532 -16.86 -4.47 -26.86
CA PRO A 532 -16.97 -3.67 -25.65
C PRO A 532 -15.59 -3.13 -25.22
N GLU A 533 -15.53 -1.85 -24.88
CA GLU A 533 -14.30 -1.18 -24.44
C GLU A 533 -14.40 -0.80 -22.96
N VAL A 534 -13.29 -0.95 -22.24
CA VAL A 534 -13.15 -0.46 -20.86
C VAL A 534 -13.07 1.07 -20.89
N LYS A 535 -13.83 1.75 -20.03
CA LYS A 535 -13.83 3.22 -19.93
C LYS A 535 -13.62 3.69 -18.51
N ASN A 536 -12.69 4.62 -18.32
CA ASN A 536 -12.35 5.22 -17.02
C ASN A 536 -12.22 4.15 -15.90
N PRO A 537 -11.33 3.14 -16.06
CA PRO A 537 -11.19 2.05 -15.09
C PRO A 537 -10.56 2.46 -13.77
N GLU A 538 -10.06 3.68 -13.68
CA GLU A 538 -9.26 4.16 -12.57
C GLU A 538 -9.86 5.42 -11.96
N GLU A 539 -9.73 5.52 -10.64
CA GLU A 539 -10.06 6.71 -9.86
C GLU A 539 -8.82 7.10 -9.05
N TYR A 540 -8.34 8.32 -9.29
CA TYR A 540 -7.26 8.95 -8.53
C TYR A 540 -7.86 9.98 -7.57
N VAL A 541 -7.45 9.90 -6.30
CA VAL A 541 -7.83 10.88 -5.28
C VAL A 541 -6.55 11.40 -4.62
N PRO A 542 -6.20 12.69 -4.77
CA PRO A 542 -5.01 13.26 -4.16
C PRO A 542 -5.13 13.27 -2.63
N GLY A 543 -4.00 13.18 -1.94
CA GLY A 543 -3.95 13.29 -0.47
C GLY A 543 -4.55 12.08 0.25
N LYS A 544 -4.96 11.04 -0.50
CA LYS A 544 -5.49 9.79 0.05
C LYS A 544 -4.34 8.87 0.45
N LEU A 545 -4.42 8.37 1.67
CA LEU A 545 -3.52 7.39 2.25
C LEU A 545 -4.28 6.08 2.47
N ARG A 546 -3.73 4.95 2.03
CA ARG A 546 -4.22 3.62 2.41
C ARG A 546 -3.13 2.87 3.14
N VAL A 547 -3.48 2.20 4.23
CA VAL A 547 -2.52 1.48 5.06
C VAL A 547 -2.91 0.01 5.17
N SER A 548 -1.93 -0.87 5.01
CA SER A 548 -2.14 -2.31 5.10
C SER A 548 -2.50 -2.76 6.52
N ALA A 549 -2.98 -3.99 6.63
CA ALA A 549 -3.00 -4.69 7.91
C ALA A 549 -1.57 -4.88 8.45
N VAL A 550 -1.45 -5.11 9.76
CA VAL A 550 -0.14 -5.29 10.41
C VAL A 550 0.51 -6.58 9.95
N TYR A 551 1.77 -6.49 9.54
CA TYR A 551 2.56 -7.60 8.97
C TYR A 551 1.92 -8.28 7.76
N ASN A 552 0.85 -7.71 7.18
CA ASN A 552 0.12 -8.26 6.06
C ASN A 552 -0.07 -7.20 4.97
N PRO A 553 0.87 -7.13 3.99
CA PRO A 553 0.80 -6.16 2.89
C PRO A 553 -0.20 -6.53 1.80
N PHE A 554 -0.89 -7.68 1.91
CA PHE A 554 -1.87 -8.15 0.92
C PHE A 554 -3.29 -7.66 1.22
N SER A 555 -3.52 -7.12 2.42
CA SER A 555 -4.83 -6.64 2.88
C SER A 555 -4.77 -5.17 3.27
N PHE A 556 -5.70 -4.37 2.72
CA PHE A 556 -5.81 -2.92 2.97
C PHE A 556 -7.20 -2.57 3.52
N PRO A 557 -7.45 -2.82 4.82
CA PRO A 557 -8.76 -2.62 5.44
C PRO A 557 -9.33 -1.23 5.15
N GLN A 558 -10.62 -1.16 4.87
CA GLN A 558 -11.29 0.13 4.62
C GLN A 558 -11.12 1.12 5.78
N ILE A 559 -11.14 0.64 7.03
CA ILE A 559 -10.95 1.46 8.25
C ILE A 559 -9.57 2.15 8.31
N ASN A 560 -8.59 1.64 7.55
CA ASN A 560 -7.23 2.16 7.45
C ASN A 560 -7.04 3.07 6.21
N THR A 561 -8.11 3.72 5.76
CA THR A 561 -8.08 4.69 4.65
C THR A 561 -8.31 6.11 5.17
N TYR A 562 -7.42 7.03 4.83
CA TYR A 562 -7.43 8.41 5.32
C TYR A 562 -7.34 9.41 4.17
N THR A 563 -7.96 10.58 4.31
CA THR A 563 -7.80 11.72 3.41
C THR A 563 -7.10 12.82 4.17
N ILE A 564 -5.80 12.96 3.94
CA ILE A 564 -4.91 13.82 4.73
C ILE A 564 -5.02 15.27 4.28
N SER A 565 -5.01 15.52 2.98
CA SER A 565 -5.04 16.85 2.42
C SER A 565 -5.75 16.90 1.06
N SER A 566 -5.90 18.10 0.51
CA SER A 566 -6.41 18.31 -0.85
C SER A 566 -5.31 18.24 -1.91
N GLY A 567 -4.05 18.39 -1.48
CA GLY A 567 -2.86 18.29 -2.30
C GLY A 567 -2.37 16.85 -2.47
N SER A 568 -1.40 16.67 -3.36
CA SER A 568 -0.75 15.38 -3.59
C SER A 568 0.22 15.05 -2.46
N VAL A 569 0.29 13.77 -2.06
CA VAL A 569 1.35 13.25 -1.19
C VAL A 569 2.69 13.26 -1.95
N LEU A 570 3.70 13.86 -1.33
CA LEU A 570 5.07 13.95 -1.82
C LEU A 570 6.00 12.92 -1.19
N GLY A 571 5.77 12.55 0.06
CA GLY A 571 6.60 11.58 0.76
C GLY A 571 6.16 11.38 2.20
N MET A 572 6.67 10.35 2.84
CA MET A 572 6.35 9.98 4.22
C MET A 572 7.64 9.67 4.98
N ALA A 573 7.70 10.08 6.23
CA ALA A 573 8.85 9.83 7.09
C ALA A 573 8.44 9.86 8.56
N ALA A 574 9.15 9.12 9.40
CA ALA A 574 9.04 9.19 10.85
C ALA A 574 10.43 9.46 11.44
N ALA A 575 10.50 10.14 12.58
CA ALA A 575 11.75 10.21 13.33
C ALA A 575 12.09 8.81 13.85
N THR A 576 13.28 8.32 13.52
CA THR A 576 13.69 6.94 13.84
C THR A 576 14.79 6.98 14.90
N ALA A 577 14.40 6.97 16.18
CA ALA A 577 15.40 6.79 17.23
C ALA A 577 15.95 5.35 17.16
N ALA A 578 17.27 5.19 17.22
CA ALA A 578 17.91 3.90 17.37
C ALA A 578 17.30 3.15 18.58
N LEU A 579 16.79 1.95 18.34
CA LEU A 579 15.99 1.17 19.29
C LEU A 579 16.67 1.02 20.66
N SER A 580 16.05 1.56 21.71
CA SER A 580 16.01 0.88 23.01
C SER A 580 14.65 0.17 23.12
N GLN A 581 14.69 -1.11 23.48
CA GLN A 581 13.62 -2.11 23.50
C GLN A 581 12.40 -1.79 24.42
N GLY A 582 12.09 -0.53 24.69
CA GLY A 582 10.99 -0.11 25.58
C GLY A 582 10.08 1.01 25.08
N GLN A 583 10.40 1.70 23.97
CA GLN A 583 9.56 2.77 23.42
C GLN A 583 9.05 2.40 22.02
N TYR A 584 8.10 1.47 21.96
CA TYR A 584 7.31 1.27 20.76
C TYR A 584 6.30 2.42 20.62
N GLY A 585 6.43 3.22 19.57
CA GLY A 585 5.28 3.93 18.97
C GLY A 585 4.97 5.37 19.39
N GLU A 586 5.87 6.12 20.02
CA GLU A 586 5.56 7.51 20.41
C GLU A 586 5.75 8.55 19.27
N PHE A 587 6.51 8.25 18.22
CA PHE A 587 6.74 9.23 17.15
C PHE A 587 5.62 9.23 16.10
N PRO A 588 5.12 10.41 15.70
CA PRO A 588 4.13 10.52 14.64
C PRO A 588 4.73 10.16 13.28
N LEU A 589 3.89 9.64 12.38
CA LEU A 589 4.23 9.55 10.97
C LEU A 589 3.97 10.92 10.31
N TYR A 590 4.99 11.50 9.70
CA TYR A 590 4.84 12.74 8.94
C TYR A 590 4.51 12.44 7.48
N VAL A 591 3.49 13.11 6.96
CA VAL A 591 3.06 13.05 5.56
C VAL A 591 3.31 14.42 4.95
N PHE A 592 4.24 14.47 4.01
CA PHE A 592 4.58 15.67 3.24
C PHE A 592 3.65 15.75 2.04
N THR A 593 2.98 16.88 1.86
CA THR A 593 2.03 17.11 0.76
C THR A 593 2.36 18.41 0.05
N THR A 594 1.73 18.66 -1.11
CA THR A 594 1.87 19.93 -1.84
C THR A 594 1.21 21.13 -1.15
N ASP A 595 0.50 20.92 -0.05
CA ASP A 595 -0.18 21.95 0.74
C ASP A 595 0.28 22.04 2.21
N GLY A 596 1.30 21.26 2.60
CA GLY A 596 1.93 21.34 3.91
C GLY A 596 2.51 20.02 4.41
N ILE A 597 2.81 19.95 5.70
CA ILE A 597 3.27 18.76 6.41
C ILE A 597 2.22 18.40 7.45
N TRP A 598 1.81 17.14 7.47
CA TRP A 598 0.81 16.60 8.38
C TRP A 598 1.44 15.55 9.30
N ALA A 599 1.01 15.51 10.56
CA ALA A 599 1.39 14.47 11.51
C ALA A 599 0.20 13.55 11.78
N LEU A 600 0.44 12.24 11.60
CA LEU A 600 -0.48 11.17 11.96
C LEU A 600 -0.02 10.57 13.29
N ARG A 601 -0.84 10.74 14.32
CA ARG A 601 -0.56 10.20 15.66
C ARG A 601 -1.27 8.88 15.87
N GLN A 602 -0.57 7.93 16.47
CA GLN A 602 -1.10 6.59 16.72
C GLN A 602 -2.35 6.65 17.61
N GLY A 603 -3.31 5.80 17.31
CA GLY A 603 -4.50 5.60 18.13
C GLY A 603 -4.37 4.45 19.11
N SER A 604 -5.48 4.15 19.79
CA SER A 604 -5.59 3.06 20.75
C SER A 604 -6.69 2.08 20.35
N GLY A 605 -6.48 0.79 20.62
CA GLY A 605 -7.45 -0.25 20.25
C GLY A 605 -7.51 -0.44 18.73
N ASP A 606 -8.72 -0.41 18.16
CA ASP A 606 -8.96 -0.68 16.74
C ASP A 606 -8.65 0.51 15.82
N ILE A 607 -8.38 1.70 16.38
CA ILE A 607 -8.07 2.91 15.61
C ILE A 607 -6.56 3.00 15.41
N LEU A 608 -6.10 2.83 14.16
CA LEU A 608 -4.68 2.93 13.82
C LEU A 608 -4.12 4.36 14.05
N TYR A 609 -4.77 5.38 13.48
CA TYR A 609 -4.39 6.79 13.68
C TYR A 609 -5.55 7.56 14.30
N ALA A 610 -5.34 8.08 15.53
CA ALA A 610 -6.37 8.81 16.26
C ALA A 610 -6.55 10.26 15.81
N SER A 611 -5.51 10.87 15.23
CA SER A 611 -5.58 12.26 14.77
C SER A 611 -4.66 12.52 13.58
N GLN A 612 -5.13 13.39 12.69
CA GLN A 612 -4.39 13.98 11.59
C GLN A 612 -4.33 15.49 11.83
N SER A 613 -3.13 16.03 12.05
CA SER A 613 -2.97 17.46 12.36
C SER A 613 -1.92 18.10 11.47
N PRO A 614 -2.19 19.28 10.87
CA PRO A 614 -1.17 20.02 10.13
C PRO A 614 -0.09 20.51 11.11
N VAL A 615 1.18 20.33 10.73
CA VAL A 615 2.35 20.73 11.51
C VAL A 615 2.93 22.03 10.96
N ASN A 616 3.15 22.07 9.64
CA ASN A 616 3.71 23.22 8.94
C ASN A 616 3.04 23.36 7.57
N ARG A 617 3.02 24.56 7.00
CA ARG A 617 2.56 24.86 5.62
C ARG A 617 3.68 24.83 4.59
N GLU A 618 4.92 24.65 5.03
CA GLU A 618 6.04 24.44 4.12
C GLU A 618 5.87 23.16 3.30
N VAL A 619 6.42 23.20 2.10
CA VAL A 619 6.37 22.09 1.14
C VAL A 619 7.81 21.66 0.86
N ALA A 620 8.07 20.35 0.96
CA ALA A 620 9.36 19.80 0.59
C ALA A 620 9.59 19.95 -0.93
N LEU A 621 10.80 20.32 -1.33
CA LEU A 621 11.14 20.52 -2.74
C LEU A 621 11.07 19.24 -3.57
N SER A 622 11.29 18.07 -2.95
CA SER A 622 11.22 16.76 -3.60
C SER A 622 11.02 15.64 -2.57
N PRO A 623 10.34 14.51 -2.91
CA PRO A 623 10.37 13.27 -2.12
C PRO A 623 11.76 12.86 -1.69
N ARG A 624 12.73 12.96 -2.62
CA ARG A 624 14.12 12.52 -2.45
C ARG A 624 14.92 13.37 -1.48
N HIS A 625 14.34 14.48 -1.02
CA HIS A 625 14.95 15.37 -0.05
C HIS A 625 14.44 15.15 1.37
N ILE A 626 13.48 14.25 1.57
CA ILE A 626 12.95 13.92 2.90
C ILE A 626 13.79 12.77 3.46
N VAL A 627 14.47 13.02 4.57
CA VAL A 627 15.40 12.07 5.18
C VAL A 627 15.07 11.93 6.65
N SER A 628 14.90 10.69 7.11
CA SER A 628 14.75 10.39 8.52
C SER A 628 16.13 10.32 9.18
N VAL A 629 16.31 11.00 10.30
CA VAL A 629 17.51 10.92 11.15
C VAL A 629 17.08 10.49 12.57
N ASP A 630 18.04 10.37 13.48
CA ASP A 630 17.83 9.79 14.81
C ASP A 630 16.59 10.37 15.54
N ASP A 631 16.52 11.68 15.74
CA ASP A 631 15.47 12.33 16.53
C ASP A 631 14.64 13.37 15.75
N ALA A 632 14.79 13.39 14.43
CA ALA A 632 14.14 14.36 13.54
C ALA A 632 13.89 13.81 12.13
N VAL A 633 13.08 14.54 11.37
CA VAL A 633 12.97 14.39 9.91
C VAL A 633 13.54 15.65 9.26
N LEU A 634 14.52 15.50 8.38
CA LEU A 634 15.14 16.60 7.67
C LEU A 634 14.53 16.70 6.26
N TYR A 635 14.34 17.93 5.78
CA TYR A 635 13.84 18.17 4.43
C TYR A 635 14.34 19.50 3.86
N LEU A 636 14.44 19.59 2.53
CA LEU A 636 14.68 20.86 1.85
C LEU A 636 13.35 21.55 1.51
N SER A 637 13.22 22.83 1.85
CA SER A 637 12.13 23.72 1.45
C SER A 637 12.67 24.95 0.72
N GLU A 638 11.79 25.85 0.27
CA GLU A 638 12.21 27.17 -0.26
C GLU A 638 12.99 28.00 0.77
N GLN A 639 12.83 27.75 2.07
CA GLN A 639 13.57 28.43 3.12
C GLN A 639 14.96 27.85 3.38
N GLY A 640 15.26 26.65 2.86
CA GLY A 640 16.54 25.98 3.02
C GLY A 640 16.40 24.58 3.62
N LEU A 641 17.44 24.14 4.33
CA LEU A 641 17.46 22.85 5.03
C LEU A 641 16.74 22.98 6.38
N MET A 642 15.64 22.26 6.51
CA MET A 642 14.75 22.26 7.65
C MET A 642 14.90 20.97 8.47
N ALA A 643 14.72 21.07 9.77
CA ALA A 643 14.58 19.95 10.69
C ALA A 643 13.21 19.98 11.35
N LEU A 644 12.50 18.86 11.32
CA LEU A 644 11.21 18.66 11.97
C LEU A 644 11.38 17.68 13.13
N GLN A 645 11.15 18.17 14.35
CA GLN A 645 11.20 17.38 15.58
C GLN A 645 9.90 17.58 16.36
N GLY A 646 9.07 16.53 16.42
CA GLY A 646 7.75 16.64 17.04
C GLY A 646 6.85 17.62 16.27
N SER A 647 6.54 18.76 16.89
CA SER A 647 5.83 19.87 16.24
C SER A 647 6.73 21.04 15.88
N ASP A 648 7.99 21.00 16.28
CA ASP A 648 8.93 22.11 16.11
C ASP A 648 9.66 21.96 14.78
N VAL A 649 9.69 23.06 14.02
CA VAL A 649 10.41 23.16 12.76
C VAL A 649 11.52 24.19 12.90
N VAL A 650 12.76 23.78 12.64
CA VAL A 650 13.96 24.60 12.78
C VAL A 650 14.68 24.69 11.43
N LEU A 651 15.05 25.90 11.03
CA LEU A 651 15.91 26.13 9.87
C LEU A 651 17.38 25.87 10.27
N LEU A 652 17.99 24.81 9.71
CA LEU A 652 19.39 24.47 9.94
C LEU A 652 20.34 25.29 9.05
N SER A 653 19.97 25.49 7.79
CA SER A 653 20.77 26.26 6.84
C SER A 653 19.89 26.97 5.83
N ARG A 654 20.16 28.26 5.58
CA ARG A 654 19.51 29.06 4.53
C ARG A 654 19.89 28.56 3.12
N PRO A 655 19.09 28.89 2.09
CA PRO A 655 19.42 28.52 0.73
C PRO A 655 20.68 29.25 0.27
N PHE A 656 21.52 28.55 -0.48
CA PHE A 656 22.66 29.17 -1.15
C PHE A 656 22.18 29.90 -2.41
N ASP A 657 21.74 31.15 -2.24
CA ASP A 657 21.21 31.95 -3.34
C ASP A 657 22.31 32.68 -4.14
N GLY A 658 23.56 32.64 -3.68
CA GLY A 658 24.70 33.28 -4.32
C GLY A 658 25.47 32.36 -5.27
N LEU A 659 26.01 32.91 -6.35
CA LEU A 659 27.10 32.26 -7.09
C LEU A 659 28.32 32.13 -6.15
N PRO A 660 29.07 31.01 -6.20
CA PRO A 660 30.35 30.91 -5.51
C PRO A 660 31.26 32.09 -5.90
N ASP A 661 32.02 32.60 -4.93
CA ASP A 661 32.99 33.67 -5.20
C ASP A 661 33.97 33.19 -6.27
N THR A 662 34.10 33.93 -7.38
CA THR A 662 35.02 33.59 -8.47
C THR A 662 36.41 33.31 -7.91
N LEU A 663 37.08 32.25 -8.38
CA LEU A 663 38.44 31.99 -7.95
C LEU A 663 39.33 33.20 -8.28
N PRO A 664 40.31 33.52 -7.43
CA PRO A 664 41.22 34.62 -7.70
C PRO A 664 42.02 34.42 -9.01
N GLY A 665 41.88 35.32 -9.99
CA GLY A 665 42.73 35.44 -11.19
C GLY A 665 42.32 34.62 -12.43
N ASP A 666 42.99 34.87 -13.57
CA ASP A 666 42.96 33.95 -14.72
C ASP A 666 43.41 32.57 -14.22
N THR A 667 42.72 31.51 -14.65
CA THR A 667 43.02 30.10 -14.39
C THR A 667 44.46 29.73 -14.80
N VAL A 668 45.44 30.15 -14.01
CA VAL A 668 46.82 29.70 -14.08
C VAL A 668 46.85 28.41 -13.28
N SER A 669 47.21 27.33 -13.96
CA SER A 669 47.35 25.98 -13.40
C SER A 669 48.05 26.04 -12.04
N VAL A 670 47.28 25.81 -10.98
CA VAL A 670 47.82 25.69 -9.62
C VAL A 670 48.68 24.43 -9.50
N LEU A 671 48.61 23.52 -10.49
CA LEU A 671 49.51 22.41 -10.72
C LEU A 671 49.64 22.19 -12.24
N ASP A 672 50.85 22.34 -12.80
CA ASP A 672 51.19 21.79 -14.12
C ASP A 672 51.47 20.27 -14.03
N THR A 673 50.94 19.62 -12.99
CA THR A 673 51.01 18.18 -12.72
C THR A 673 49.63 17.70 -12.25
N GLY A 674 48.80 17.29 -13.22
CA GLY A 674 47.54 16.56 -12.96
C GLY A 674 46.31 17.44 -12.74
N LEU A 675 45.43 17.47 -13.75
CA LEU A 675 44.05 17.94 -13.64
C LEU A 675 43.23 16.97 -12.76
N SER A 676 42.59 17.42 -11.66
CA SER A 676 41.32 16.82 -11.19
C SER A 676 40.56 17.61 -10.11
N ILE A 677 41.17 18.00 -8.98
CA ILE A 677 40.39 18.54 -7.83
C ILE A 677 40.04 20.04 -7.93
N THR A 678 40.87 20.82 -8.63
CA THR A 678 40.64 22.25 -8.78
C THR A 678 39.45 22.56 -9.68
N SER A 679 39.13 21.73 -10.68
CA SER A 679 37.94 21.91 -11.53
C SER A 679 36.62 21.76 -10.75
N ILE A 680 36.58 20.87 -9.75
CA ILE A 680 35.46 20.74 -8.80
C ILE A 680 35.31 21.97 -7.91
N ALA A 681 36.44 22.55 -7.47
CA ALA A 681 36.43 23.82 -6.76
C ALA A 681 35.99 24.98 -7.67
N VAL A 682 36.23 24.91 -8.99
CA VAL A 682 35.86 25.96 -9.96
C VAL A 682 34.37 25.89 -10.35
N ASP A 683 33.65 24.80 -10.07
CA ASP A 683 32.23 24.69 -10.44
C ASP A 683 31.37 25.74 -9.71
N ALA A 684 30.94 26.73 -10.49
CA ALA A 684 30.13 27.88 -10.08
C ALA A 684 28.62 27.61 -10.14
N THR A 685 28.20 26.36 -10.35
CA THR A 685 26.78 25.97 -10.36
C THR A 685 26.12 26.40 -9.05
N PRO A 686 25.05 27.22 -9.09
CA PRO A 686 24.27 27.55 -7.92
C PRO A 686 23.71 26.28 -7.27
N PHE A 687 23.78 26.19 -5.94
CA PHE A 687 23.28 25.04 -5.20
C PHE A 687 21.83 24.70 -5.54
N GLY A 688 20.97 25.74 -5.68
CA GLY A 688 19.57 25.56 -6.07
C GLY A 688 19.38 24.85 -7.42
N ASN A 689 20.35 24.94 -8.34
CA ASN A 689 20.34 24.16 -9.58
C ASN A 689 20.87 22.73 -9.38
N PHE A 690 21.91 22.57 -8.55
CA PHE A 690 22.44 21.25 -8.20
C PHE A 690 21.38 20.36 -7.54
N VAL A 691 20.65 20.90 -6.54
CA VAL A 691 19.70 20.10 -5.74
C VAL A 691 18.43 19.68 -6.46
N LYS A 692 18.09 20.27 -7.61
CA LYS A 692 16.88 19.88 -8.38
C LYS A 692 16.81 18.38 -8.66
N ASN A 693 17.97 17.77 -8.92
CA ASN A 693 18.11 16.35 -9.24
C ASN A 693 18.82 15.56 -8.13
N ALA A 694 19.06 16.18 -6.98
CA ALA A 694 19.83 15.54 -5.93
C ALA A 694 19.02 14.46 -5.20
N VAL A 695 19.75 13.45 -4.72
CA VAL A 695 19.32 12.48 -3.72
C VAL A 695 20.09 12.77 -2.45
N ILE A 696 19.42 12.68 -1.30
CA ILE A 696 20.06 12.91 0.00
C ILE A 696 20.24 11.56 0.71
N GLY A 697 21.45 11.30 1.18
CA GLY A 697 21.77 10.20 2.09
C GLY A 697 22.20 10.73 3.45
N TYR A 698 22.00 9.92 4.50
CA TYR A 698 22.47 10.23 5.86
C TYR A 698 23.54 9.24 6.28
N ASN A 699 24.72 9.75 6.62
CA ASN A 699 25.78 8.96 7.24
C ASN A 699 25.55 8.92 8.76
N TYR A 700 25.18 7.75 9.27
CA TYR A 700 24.80 7.56 10.68
C TYR A 700 25.99 7.63 11.64
N ILE A 701 27.21 7.34 11.17
CA ILE A 701 28.42 7.34 11.99
C ILE A 701 28.96 8.75 12.15
N GLU A 702 29.10 9.47 11.03
CA GLU A 702 29.66 10.83 11.00
C GLU A 702 28.60 11.91 11.21
N LYS A 703 27.31 11.57 11.18
CA LYS A 703 26.18 12.51 11.29
C LYS A 703 26.21 13.60 10.21
N GLU A 704 26.52 13.18 8.98
CA GLU A 704 26.62 14.03 7.80
C GLU A 704 25.45 13.76 6.85
N LEU A 705 24.89 14.82 6.26
CA LEU A 705 23.98 14.72 5.12
C LEU A 705 24.76 14.85 3.82
N LEU A 706 24.56 13.91 2.91
CA LEU A 706 25.26 13.84 1.62
C LEU A 706 24.27 14.07 0.50
N PHE A 707 24.55 15.04 -0.36
CA PHE A 707 23.69 15.46 -1.46
C PHE A 707 24.36 15.11 -2.78
N LEU A 708 23.86 14.06 -3.43
CA LEU A 708 24.39 13.55 -4.69
C LEU A 708 23.48 13.95 -5.83
N SER A 709 24.01 14.66 -6.82
CA SER A 709 23.27 15.01 -8.04
C SER A 709 23.97 14.37 -9.24
N PRO A 710 23.30 13.49 -10.01
CA PRO A 710 23.91 12.82 -11.15
C PRO A 710 24.47 13.82 -12.18
N GLY A 711 25.69 13.55 -12.66
CA GLY A 711 26.36 14.38 -13.66
C GLY A 711 27.35 15.41 -13.09
N TYR A 712 27.47 15.52 -11.76
CA TYR A 712 28.50 16.32 -11.11
C TYR A 712 29.60 15.42 -10.54
N PRO A 713 30.89 15.76 -10.69
CA PRO A 713 32.02 14.98 -10.17
C PRO A 713 32.25 15.21 -8.66
N TYR A 714 31.21 15.59 -7.92
CA TYR A 714 31.23 15.85 -6.50
C TYR A 714 29.82 15.77 -5.90
N MET A 715 29.78 15.63 -4.59
CA MET A 715 28.59 15.78 -3.76
C MET A 715 28.78 16.91 -2.76
N TRP A 716 27.67 17.52 -2.35
CA TRP A 716 27.68 18.43 -1.21
C TRP A 716 27.50 17.64 0.08
N VAL A 717 28.16 18.09 1.13
CA VAL A 717 28.03 17.49 2.46
C VAL A 717 27.66 18.59 3.44
N PHE A 718 26.64 18.34 4.25
CA PHE A 718 26.29 19.17 5.40
C PHE A 718 26.55 18.41 6.67
N ASP A 719 27.47 18.92 7.48
CA ASP A 719 27.79 18.36 8.77
C ASP A 719 26.81 18.86 9.84
N LEU A 720 26.04 17.95 10.46
CA LEU A 720 25.03 18.35 11.45
C LEU A 720 25.64 18.89 12.74
N ALA A 721 26.86 18.46 13.10
CA ALA A 721 27.51 18.87 14.34
C ALA A 721 28.08 20.29 14.28
N SER A 722 28.81 20.61 13.21
CA SER A 722 29.45 21.93 13.01
C SER A 722 28.57 22.91 12.22
N ALA A 723 27.45 22.45 11.66
CA ALA A 723 26.58 23.20 10.76
C ALA A 723 27.33 23.82 9.57
N GLN A 724 28.31 23.09 9.04
CA GLN A 724 29.17 23.53 7.94
C GLN A 724 28.90 22.74 6.67
N TRP A 725 29.00 23.43 5.54
CA TRP A 725 28.94 22.81 4.22
C TRP A 725 30.33 22.59 3.64
N THR A 726 30.50 21.44 2.99
CA THR A 726 31.71 21.08 2.26
C THR A 726 31.33 20.39 0.95
N ARG A 727 32.32 20.15 0.09
CA ARG A 727 32.19 19.28 -1.08
C ARG A 727 33.06 18.06 -0.89
N ARG A 728 32.62 16.92 -1.42
CA ARG A 728 33.43 15.71 -1.53
C ARG A 728 33.47 15.26 -2.98
N MET A 729 34.67 14.99 -3.47
CA MET A 729 34.85 14.48 -4.84
C MET A 729 34.30 13.06 -4.92
N THR A 730 33.47 12.79 -5.93
CA THR A 730 32.86 11.48 -6.14
C THR A 730 32.29 11.33 -7.55
N THR A 731 32.10 10.08 -7.98
CA THR A 731 31.44 9.70 -9.24
C THR A 731 30.24 8.77 -9.02
N TYR A 732 29.67 8.75 -7.81
CA TYR A 732 28.48 7.95 -7.51
C TYR A 732 27.25 8.41 -8.32
N LYS A 733 26.32 7.48 -8.55
CA LYS A 733 25.06 7.70 -9.28
C LYS A 733 23.82 7.61 -8.40
N ALA A 734 23.87 6.83 -7.34
CA ALA A 734 22.72 6.60 -6.47
C ALA A 734 23.14 6.33 -5.02
N PHE A 735 22.19 6.50 -4.12
CA PHE A 735 22.28 6.11 -2.72
C PHE A 735 21.20 5.09 -2.40
N HIS A 736 21.51 4.19 -1.45
CA HIS A 736 20.56 3.31 -0.81
C HIS A 736 20.75 3.38 0.71
N SER A 737 19.71 3.80 1.42
CA SER A 737 19.76 3.93 2.89
C SER A 737 19.53 2.57 3.54
N LEU A 738 20.48 2.11 4.36
CA LEU A 738 20.45 0.78 4.98
C LEU A 738 20.98 0.88 6.41
N TYR A 739 20.14 1.20 7.40
CA TYR A 739 20.61 1.41 8.78
C TYR A 739 21.44 0.21 9.32
N PRO A 740 22.61 0.45 9.95
CA PRO A 740 23.24 1.74 10.26
C PRO A 740 24.21 2.28 9.17
N SER A 741 24.20 1.72 7.97
CA SER A 741 25.02 2.08 6.82
C SER A 741 24.32 3.01 5.82
N LEU A 742 25.11 3.59 4.91
CA LEU A 742 24.62 4.31 3.73
C LEU A 742 25.39 3.81 2.52
N LEU A 743 24.70 3.10 1.63
CA LEU A 743 25.33 2.54 0.44
C LEU A 743 25.33 3.55 -0.71
N ALA A 744 26.44 3.63 -1.43
CA ALA A 744 26.57 4.41 -2.66
C ALA A 744 26.90 3.49 -3.83
N ILE A 745 26.31 3.76 -4.99
CA ILE A 745 26.50 3.00 -6.21
C ILE A 745 27.25 3.87 -7.23
N ASP A 746 28.33 3.37 -7.82
CA ASP A 746 29.11 4.07 -8.85
C ASP A 746 28.64 3.79 -10.29
N GLU A 747 29.36 4.30 -11.29
CA GLU A 747 29.06 4.09 -12.73
C GLU A 747 29.20 2.64 -13.19
N ASP A 748 30.04 1.85 -12.50
CA ASP A 748 30.30 0.44 -12.79
C ASP A 748 29.41 -0.48 -11.92
N SER A 749 28.38 0.07 -11.28
CA SER A 749 27.47 -0.59 -10.33
C SER A 749 28.14 -1.15 -9.07
N ARG A 750 29.37 -0.72 -8.74
CA ARG A 750 30.03 -1.10 -7.48
C ARG A 750 29.36 -0.40 -6.31
N VAL A 751 29.24 -1.12 -5.20
CA VAL A 751 28.58 -0.66 -3.98
C VAL A 751 29.61 -0.36 -2.91
N TYR A 752 29.52 0.84 -2.36
CA TYR A 752 30.41 1.35 -1.31
C TYR A 752 29.61 1.63 -0.04
N ASP A 753 30.14 1.28 1.12
CA ASP A 753 29.57 1.73 2.40
C ASP A 753 30.21 3.06 2.81
N LEU A 754 29.41 4.13 2.78
CA LEU A 754 29.85 5.47 3.14
C LEU A 754 30.02 5.66 4.65
N CYS A 755 29.51 4.74 5.47
CA CYS A 755 29.71 4.75 6.92
C CYS A 755 30.99 3.99 7.34
N ASP A 756 31.56 3.17 6.47
CA ASP A 756 32.85 2.50 6.67
C ASP A 756 33.95 3.21 5.88
N GLU A 757 34.54 4.24 6.49
CA GLU A 757 35.62 5.03 5.92
C GLU A 757 36.99 4.53 6.41
N GLN A 758 37.86 4.18 5.47
CA GLN A 758 39.22 3.73 5.75
C GLN A 758 40.20 4.91 5.70
N GLU A 759 41.08 5.00 6.70
CA GLU A 759 42.16 5.98 6.78
C GLU A 759 43.43 5.52 6.02
N SER A 760 43.27 5.15 4.74
CA SER A 760 44.40 4.64 3.94
C SER A 760 44.71 5.52 2.73
N GLY A 761 45.93 6.07 2.69
CA GLY A 761 46.47 6.81 1.55
C GLY A 761 46.41 8.32 1.68
N ASP A 762 47.00 9.01 0.71
CA ASP A 762 46.96 10.48 0.62
C ASP A 762 45.63 10.94 0.04
N VAL A 763 45.05 11.97 0.62
CA VAL A 763 43.80 12.60 0.18
C VAL A 763 44.12 13.91 -0.52
N GLU A 764 43.55 14.12 -1.70
CA GLU A 764 43.58 15.44 -2.33
C GLU A 764 42.57 16.37 -1.64
N ILE A 765 43.03 17.55 -1.20
CA ILE A 765 42.22 18.55 -0.53
C ILE A 765 42.30 19.90 -1.26
N ALA A 766 41.26 20.72 -1.09
CA ALA A 766 41.28 22.12 -1.50
C ALA A 766 40.47 22.98 -0.52
N LEU A 767 40.99 24.15 -0.18
CA LEU A 767 40.37 25.12 0.70
C LEU A 767 40.65 26.53 0.21
N VAL A 768 39.59 27.33 0.04
CA VAL A 768 39.70 28.73 -0.38
C VAL A 768 38.80 29.58 0.50
N THR A 769 39.37 30.59 1.16
CA THR A 769 38.59 31.53 1.98
C THR A 769 37.78 32.48 1.11
N ARG A 770 36.65 32.97 1.60
CA ARG A 770 35.99 34.21 1.13
C ARG A 770 36.87 35.43 1.43
N ALA A 771 36.39 36.61 1.08
CA ALA A 771 37.09 37.87 1.26
C ALA A 771 37.44 38.16 2.74
N VAL A 772 38.71 37.96 3.10
CA VAL A 772 39.26 38.30 4.42
C VAL A 772 39.52 39.80 4.49
N LYS A 773 38.75 40.50 5.32
CA LYS A 773 38.84 41.95 5.54
C LYS A 773 39.73 42.31 6.72
N LEU A 774 39.73 41.53 7.82
CA LEU A 774 40.36 41.85 9.12
C LEU A 774 39.76 43.07 9.82
N LEU A 775 39.75 44.21 9.12
CA LEU A 775 39.10 45.49 9.47
C LEU A 775 38.18 45.95 8.32
N PRO A 776 37.02 46.58 8.58
CA PRO A 776 36.13 47.04 7.51
C PRO A 776 36.75 48.18 6.67
N ASP A 777 36.77 48.04 5.34
CA ASP A 777 37.14 49.05 4.33
C ASP A 777 38.53 49.76 4.44
N VAL A 778 39.41 49.28 5.33
CA VAL A 778 40.78 49.82 5.52
C VAL A 778 41.79 49.13 4.59
N LEU A 779 42.85 49.80 4.15
CA LEU A 779 43.98 49.13 3.47
C LEU A 779 44.90 48.48 4.50
N LYS A 780 45.26 47.21 4.31
CA LYS A 780 46.17 46.48 5.21
C LYS A 780 47.34 45.90 4.44
N ARG A 781 48.53 46.06 5.00
CA ARG A 781 49.71 45.30 4.59
C ARG A 781 49.79 44.06 5.46
N ILE A 782 49.57 42.89 4.88
CA ILE A 782 49.79 41.63 5.59
C ILE A 782 51.26 41.27 5.49
N THR A 783 51.88 40.98 6.64
CA THR A 783 53.31 40.64 6.73
C THR A 783 53.52 39.15 6.92
N CYS A 784 52.55 38.46 7.53
CA CYS A 784 52.63 37.02 7.75
C CYS A 784 51.23 36.40 7.83
N TRP A 785 51.05 35.28 7.14
CA TRP A 785 50.01 34.30 7.44
C TRP A 785 50.67 33.10 8.12
N ALA A 786 50.10 32.63 9.22
CA ALA A 786 50.59 31.47 9.94
C ALA A 786 49.47 30.43 10.04
N LEU A 787 49.53 29.42 9.17
CA LEU A 787 48.61 28.31 9.20
C LEU A 787 49.03 27.36 10.33
N ARG A 788 48.10 27.06 11.23
CA ARG A 788 48.29 26.04 12.27
C ARG A 788 47.84 24.71 11.71
N CYS A 789 48.78 24.01 11.10
CA CYS A 789 48.55 22.71 10.50
C CYS A 789 49.73 21.79 10.74
N SER A 790 49.45 20.50 10.85
CA SER A 790 50.46 19.46 10.90
C SER A 790 50.05 18.28 10.02
N ASP A 791 51.04 17.56 9.52
CA ASP A 791 50.91 16.36 8.73
C ASP A 791 52.25 15.63 8.71
N ASP A 792 52.22 14.31 8.53
CA ASP A 792 53.44 13.51 8.46
C ASP A 792 54.10 13.60 7.07
N ASP A 793 53.30 13.70 6.01
CA ASP A 793 53.76 13.79 4.63
C ASP A 793 52.75 14.54 3.74
N ALA A 794 52.90 15.86 3.67
CA ALA A 794 52.03 16.73 2.87
C ALA A 794 52.72 17.15 1.57
N ALA A 795 51.93 17.41 0.53
CA ALA A 795 52.35 18.13 -0.68
C ALA A 795 51.32 19.22 -0.97
N LEU A 796 51.51 20.39 -0.35
CA LEU A 796 50.57 21.52 -0.41
C LEU A 796 51.09 22.66 -1.28
N SER A 797 50.20 23.20 -2.12
CA SER A 797 50.33 24.48 -2.80
C SER A 797 49.49 25.52 -2.07
N LEU A 798 50.13 26.64 -1.71
CA LEU A 798 49.51 27.73 -0.99
C LEU A 798 49.62 29.01 -1.80
N SER A 799 48.55 29.79 -1.84
CA SER A 799 48.56 31.12 -2.45
C SER A 799 47.73 32.11 -1.66
N VAL A 800 48.22 33.35 -1.65
CA VAL A 800 47.52 34.49 -1.04
C VAL A 800 47.24 35.50 -2.12
N TRP A 801 46.03 36.06 -2.10
CA TRP A 801 45.52 36.99 -3.09
C TRP A 801 45.05 38.27 -2.44
N GLY A 802 45.19 39.40 -3.12
CA GLY A 802 44.80 40.72 -2.62
C GLY A 802 43.94 41.50 -3.61
N ALA A 803 42.91 42.20 -3.11
CA ALA A 803 42.01 43.04 -3.89
C ALA A 803 41.56 44.29 -3.13
N ASN A 804 41.09 45.30 -3.88
CA ASN A 804 40.46 46.50 -3.31
C ASN A 804 38.93 46.48 -3.37
N ARG A 805 38.35 45.49 -4.07
CA ARG A 805 36.91 45.19 -4.09
C ARG A 805 36.73 43.78 -3.55
N ALA A 806 35.67 43.54 -2.77
CA ALA A 806 35.48 42.24 -2.13
C ALA A 806 35.10 41.15 -3.16
N GLN A 807 34.46 41.54 -4.26
CA GLN A 807 33.89 40.65 -5.27
C GLN A 807 34.86 40.28 -6.40
N GLU A 808 35.85 41.13 -6.70
CA GLU A 808 36.62 41.03 -7.94
C GLU A 808 37.98 41.72 -7.83
N GLY A 809 38.85 41.47 -8.82
CA GLY A 809 40.15 42.14 -8.93
C GLY A 809 41.21 41.59 -7.97
N TYR A 810 41.12 40.31 -7.59
CA TYR A 810 42.12 39.62 -6.80
C TYR A 810 43.35 39.29 -7.65
N GLY A 811 44.50 39.89 -7.29
CA GLY A 811 45.81 39.53 -7.84
C GLY A 811 46.58 38.63 -6.88
N CYS A 812 47.35 37.68 -7.41
CA CYS A 812 48.20 36.81 -6.61
C CYS A 812 49.33 37.65 -6.00
N ILE A 813 49.44 37.64 -4.67
CA ILE A 813 50.47 38.39 -3.93
C ILE A 813 51.56 37.49 -3.35
N TYR A 814 51.29 36.19 -3.23
CA TYR A 814 52.24 35.21 -2.70
C TYR A 814 51.88 33.79 -3.15
N ARG A 815 52.90 32.96 -3.37
CA ARG A 815 52.76 31.53 -3.63
C ARG A 815 53.88 30.78 -2.92
N ALA A 816 53.56 29.62 -2.36
CA ALA A 816 54.53 28.70 -1.76
C ALA A 816 54.09 27.26 -1.96
N GLU A 817 55.06 26.35 -1.89
CA GLU A 817 54.83 24.91 -1.80
C GLU A 817 55.40 24.42 -0.46
N ALA A 818 54.70 23.50 0.17
CA ALA A 818 55.13 22.83 1.39
C ALA A 818 55.05 21.32 1.17
N ASN A 819 56.23 20.68 1.08
CA ASN A 819 56.38 19.24 0.82
C ASN A 819 57.04 18.55 2.02
N GLY A 820 56.54 17.36 2.40
CA GLY A 820 56.98 16.57 3.55
C GLY A 820 56.27 16.92 4.86
N ALA A 821 56.89 16.58 6.00
CA ALA A 821 56.32 16.76 7.33
C ALA A 821 56.06 18.26 7.67
N LEU A 822 54.84 18.57 8.10
CA LEU A 822 54.44 19.92 8.50
C LEU A 822 54.62 20.11 10.02
N PRO A 823 55.42 21.11 10.47
CA PRO A 823 55.87 21.23 11.85
C PRO A 823 54.83 21.84 12.83
N GLY A 824 53.53 21.73 12.54
CA GLY A 824 52.45 22.32 13.34
C GLY A 824 52.18 23.81 13.07
N ARG A 825 53.12 24.52 12.43
CA ARG A 825 52.94 25.93 12.03
C ARG A 825 53.67 26.25 10.73
N LEU A 826 52.91 26.55 9.67
CA LEU A 826 53.43 26.96 8.38
C LEU A 826 53.36 28.48 8.23
N LEU A 827 54.51 29.13 8.05
CA LEU A 827 54.64 30.59 7.98
C LEU A 827 54.78 31.06 6.52
N LEU A 828 53.80 31.82 6.03
CA LEU A 828 53.83 32.50 4.74
C LEU A 828 54.16 33.97 4.97
N ARG A 829 55.40 34.38 4.70
CA ARG A 829 55.83 35.78 4.83
C ARG A 829 55.56 36.53 3.53
N THR A 830 54.59 37.44 3.56
CA THR A 830 54.12 38.17 2.39
C THR A 830 54.76 39.55 2.31
N PHE A 831 55.32 39.89 1.14
CA PHE A 831 55.84 41.23 0.82
C PHE A 831 55.06 41.80 -0.36
N ALA A 832 53.91 42.41 -0.08
CA ALA A 832 52.98 42.87 -1.10
C ALA A 832 52.47 44.30 -0.81
N PRO A 833 51.96 45.02 -1.84
CA PRO A 833 51.19 46.24 -1.64
C PRO A 833 50.02 46.01 -0.66
N PRO A 834 49.52 47.05 0.01
CA PRO A 834 48.37 46.89 0.88
C PRO A 834 47.07 46.79 0.09
N TYR A 835 46.20 45.88 0.53
CA TYR A 835 44.88 45.64 -0.06
C TYR A 835 43.79 45.73 0.99
N LYS A 836 42.54 45.96 0.56
CA LYS A 836 41.39 45.98 1.47
C LYS A 836 40.91 44.58 1.85
N TYR A 837 40.98 43.67 0.89
CA TYR A 837 40.50 42.29 1.00
C TYR A 837 41.59 41.32 0.57
N HIS A 838 41.64 40.16 1.23
CA HIS A 838 42.59 39.11 0.91
C HIS A 838 41.89 37.76 0.84
N ARG A 839 42.48 36.78 0.15
CA ARG A 839 42.02 35.39 0.15
C ARG A 839 43.19 34.45 0.29
N LEU A 840 43.00 33.40 1.07
CA LEU A 840 43.94 32.28 1.21
C LEU A 840 43.40 31.10 0.41
N SER A 841 44.26 30.47 -0.37
CA SER A 841 44.01 29.19 -1.04
C SER A 841 45.07 28.18 -0.62
N VAL A 842 44.61 26.99 -0.25
CA VAL A 842 45.41 25.83 0.15
C VAL A 842 44.89 24.64 -0.64
N SER A 843 45.74 23.95 -1.39
CA SER A 843 45.34 22.76 -2.13
C SER A 843 46.51 21.80 -2.29
N GLY A 844 46.26 20.51 -2.34
CA GLY A 844 47.32 19.53 -2.53
C GLY A 844 46.95 18.16 -2.00
N ARG A 845 47.96 17.32 -1.78
CA ARG A 845 47.80 15.98 -1.20
C ARG A 845 48.26 15.99 0.25
N VAL A 846 47.52 15.31 1.11
CA VAL A 846 47.80 15.24 2.55
C VAL A 846 47.53 13.84 3.08
N SER A 847 48.20 13.43 4.15
CA SER A 847 47.91 12.13 4.79
C SER A 847 46.63 12.20 5.64
N SER A 848 46.09 11.06 6.06
CA SER A 848 44.93 10.99 6.98
C SER A 848 45.15 11.70 8.32
N ARG A 849 46.40 11.97 8.71
CA ARG A 849 46.76 12.67 9.96
C ARG A 849 46.78 14.20 9.84
N PHE A 850 46.57 14.72 8.63
CA PHE A 850 46.51 16.15 8.41
C PHE A 850 45.45 16.79 9.29
N HIS A 851 45.80 17.93 9.88
CA HIS A 851 44.82 18.80 10.50
C HIS A 851 45.15 20.27 10.25
N LEU A 852 44.10 21.08 10.16
CA LEU A 852 44.17 22.54 10.11
C LEU A 852 43.24 23.14 11.17
N ASP A 853 43.83 23.80 12.17
CA ASP A 853 43.08 24.33 13.32
C ASP A 853 42.59 25.77 13.05
N ALA A 854 43.53 26.64 12.65
CA ALA A 854 43.28 28.07 12.51
C ALA A 854 44.38 28.74 11.69
N VAL A 855 44.13 30.00 11.31
CA VAL A 855 45.10 30.83 10.59
C VAL A 855 45.33 32.12 11.36
N ASP A 856 46.54 32.34 11.86
CA ASP A 856 46.91 33.62 12.49
C ASP A 856 47.47 34.58 11.42
N VAL A 857 46.89 35.78 11.33
CA VAL A 857 47.29 36.81 10.35
C VAL A 857 47.88 38.02 11.06
N VAL A 858 49.10 38.40 10.66
CA VAL A 858 49.79 39.60 11.18
C VAL A 858 49.77 40.70 10.13
N TYR A 859 49.13 41.83 10.45
CA TYR A 859 48.88 42.90 9.50
C TYR A 859 49.13 44.29 10.09
N GLU A 860 49.30 45.27 9.21
CA GLU A 860 49.42 46.68 9.55
C GLU A 860 48.43 47.52 8.71
N PRO A 861 47.52 48.29 9.35
CA PRO A 861 46.71 49.28 8.67
C PRO A 861 47.57 50.40 8.07
N VAL A 862 47.30 50.78 6.81
CA VAL A 862 48.07 51.81 6.09
C VAL A 862 47.17 52.81 5.37
N LEU A 863 47.63 54.05 5.28
CA LEU A 863 46.89 55.18 4.71
C LEU A 863 47.01 55.30 3.17
N SER A 864 47.90 54.54 2.52
CA SER A 864 48.17 54.67 1.08
C SER A 864 48.60 53.35 0.43
N CYS A 865 48.30 53.20 -0.87
CA CYS A 865 48.65 52.02 -1.67
C CYS A 865 50.14 51.93 -2.08
N LYS A 866 50.98 52.93 -1.76
CA LYS A 866 52.39 52.93 -2.18
C LYS A 866 53.22 51.97 -1.32
N LEU A 867 54.00 51.10 -1.98
CA LEU A 867 55.14 50.41 -1.37
C LEU A 867 56.12 51.49 -0.90
N ILE A 868 56.41 51.52 0.40
CA ILE A 868 57.56 52.23 0.98
C ILE A 868 58.55 51.16 1.35
#